data_AF-A0A0S7XBW5-F1
#
_entry.id   AF-A0A0S7XBW5-F1
#
_cell.length_a   1.000
_cell.length_b   1.000
_cell.length_c   1.000
_cell.angle_alpha   90.00
_cell.angle_beta   90.00
_cell.angle_gamma   90.00
#
_symmetry.space_group_name_H-M   'P 1'
#
loop_
_entity.id
_entity.type
_entity.pdbx_description
1 polymer ?
#
loop_
_entity_poly.entity_id
_entity_poly.type
_entity_poly.pdbx_seq_one_letter_code
_entity_poly.pdbx_strand_id
1 'polypeptide(L)'
;MDRHSLEVLELPKIVALTAAKTQSVPGRELVERMRPLLDAEAIERELRWTAELREVLAVGMGVPSLSFPDVRPQLERVRVEGSVLEPLQLLDIARFLSAVAGVSSFVKERRDTCPLSWACAGHIRLHHNLTEEIENSIDPSGELLDSASPTLKSLRREIERNREKARGLLADFLQSMGSPPDSFSTLRNDRYMVLIPAHTRKKLKGIVHDQSSSGAGIYFEPLQAVDVNNALSGLSAQEKEEKLRIMRHLSSLVRGCIDELREALEKLAILDGVFARASLANQLGAVCPSVSADGAIRMRAARHPILLLQGKERGFDVEPLDLEMGSTFRVLLISGPNMGGKTVALKTVGLLSLMMKCGLHVPAAEDTALPIFTSLFCDIGDEQSIEEQLSTFASHIRQVAKALDQAEPTSLVLIDELGAGTDPVEGAALSQSVLEELERRGALSVATTHLGSLKNFVAAREGMRNASMAFDPRTGRPLYRLEVGIPGQSRALDTALRMGIRGDVIDRARASLSKEERDVSSLLSELEVLRRDVETEKETLRNGRRRLSELVGEYEERISRFDQQKRDMRARAAREARGLLAEAMVLVRSAKEELKGIKKKPARLSELRRIVEEADARLAEEEYLPQDFSSLEPSQVRPGMTVWAHDINSAATVIAAPDSEGRVKVERRGVRVDTHVSRLGKAPERDEPTRHATVVRSEGDDGFSSSLDIRGSMVEDALESLEKYLDGALLRGLSHVTIIHGKGKGILRQKVQEALDDYPFVKSYRLGELSEGGVGVTVVELST
;
A
#
# COMPACT_ATOMS: atom_id res chain seq x y z
N MET A 1 -16.49 23.57 -13.59
CA MET A 1 -15.67 24.16 -12.50
C MET A 1 -15.05 25.45 -13.01
N ASP A 2 -15.06 26.51 -12.20
CA ASP A 2 -14.50 27.79 -12.62
C ASP A 2 -12.97 27.83 -12.44
N ARG A 3 -12.31 28.69 -13.23
CA ARG A 3 -10.84 28.81 -13.24
C ARG A 3 -10.27 29.27 -11.91
N HIS A 4 -10.95 30.17 -11.20
CA HIS A 4 -10.50 30.70 -9.93
C HIS A 4 -10.38 29.60 -8.88
N SER A 5 -11.40 28.74 -8.76
CA SER A 5 -11.36 27.59 -7.84
C SER A 5 -10.19 26.63 -8.10
N LEU A 6 -9.83 26.40 -9.37
CA LEU A 6 -8.68 25.54 -9.72
C LEU A 6 -7.34 26.18 -9.32
N GLU A 7 -7.19 27.49 -9.52
CA GLU A 7 -5.98 28.24 -9.17
C GLU A 7 -5.79 28.33 -7.66
N VAL A 8 -6.85 28.68 -6.92
CA VAL A 8 -6.86 28.83 -5.46
C VAL A 8 -6.55 27.52 -4.74
N LEU A 9 -7.07 26.39 -5.24
CA LEU A 9 -6.77 25.04 -4.72
C LEU A 9 -5.42 24.50 -5.20
N GLU A 10 -4.68 25.26 -6.01
CA GLU A 10 -3.32 24.91 -6.45
C GLU A 10 -3.24 23.66 -7.35
N LEU A 11 -4.34 23.27 -8.01
CA LEU A 11 -4.33 22.15 -8.97
C LEU A 11 -3.28 22.34 -10.08
N PRO A 12 -3.05 23.54 -10.66
CA PRO A 12 -1.99 23.76 -11.65
C PRO A 12 -0.59 23.36 -11.16
N LYS A 13 -0.32 23.47 -9.85
CA LYS A 13 0.97 23.03 -9.27
C LYS A 13 1.08 21.51 -9.29
N ILE A 14 0.02 20.78 -8.97
CA ILE A 14 -0.02 19.31 -9.05
C ILE A 14 0.12 18.84 -10.51
N VAL A 15 -0.55 19.51 -11.44
CA VAL A 15 -0.41 19.24 -12.88
C VAL A 15 1.04 19.45 -13.34
N ALA A 16 1.67 20.55 -12.95
CA ALA A 16 3.08 20.82 -13.25
C ALA A 16 4.02 19.78 -12.63
N LEU A 17 3.77 19.35 -11.39
CA LEU A 17 4.53 18.28 -10.74
C LEU A 17 4.37 16.94 -11.46
N THR A 18 3.18 16.64 -11.99
CA THR A 18 2.92 15.45 -12.80
C THR A 18 3.64 15.57 -14.15
N ALA A 19 3.55 16.72 -14.82
CA ALA A 19 4.22 16.98 -16.10
C ALA A 19 5.76 16.90 -15.97
N ALA A 20 6.32 17.24 -14.82
CA ALA A 20 7.75 17.06 -14.56
C ALA A 20 8.19 15.58 -14.47
N LYS A 21 7.26 14.62 -14.39
CA LYS A 21 7.54 13.17 -14.37
C LYS A 21 7.48 12.51 -15.73
N THR A 22 7.00 13.20 -16.77
CA THR A 22 6.97 12.66 -18.14
C THR A 22 8.37 12.65 -18.75
N GLN A 23 8.64 11.69 -19.63
CA GLN A 23 9.93 11.56 -20.31
C GLN A 23 9.92 12.11 -21.74
N SER A 24 8.74 12.37 -22.32
CA SER A 24 8.56 12.88 -23.67
C SER A 24 7.91 14.27 -23.68
N VAL A 25 8.26 15.10 -24.68
CA VAL A 25 7.63 16.42 -24.87
C VAL A 25 6.13 16.29 -25.15
N PRO A 26 5.65 15.39 -26.04
CA PRO A 26 4.22 15.21 -26.27
C PRO A 26 3.46 14.73 -25.02
N GLY A 27 4.04 13.83 -24.23
CA GLY A 27 3.46 13.38 -22.95
C GLY A 27 3.32 14.53 -21.95
N ARG A 28 4.36 15.37 -21.85
CA ARG A 28 4.34 16.58 -21.02
C ARG A 28 3.20 17.52 -21.40
N GLU A 29 3.08 17.85 -22.68
CA GLU A 29 2.02 18.75 -23.19
C GLU A 29 0.61 18.19 -22.91
N LEU A 30 0.44 16.86 -23.00
CA LEU A 30 -0.83 16.20 -22.69
C LEU A 30 -1.18 16.35 -21.19
N VAL A 31 -0.22 16.12 -20.31
CA VAL A 31 -0.41 16.30 -18.86
C VAL A 31 -0.69 17.76 -18.50
N GLU A 32 0.01 18.73 -19.09
CA GLU A 32 -0.24 20.17 -18.85
C GLU A 32 -1.67 20.60 -19.24
N ARG A 33 -2.29 19.89 -20.19
CA ARG A 33 -3.68 20.09 -20.63
C ARG A 33 -4.71 19.31 -19.81
N MET A 34 -4.28 18.48 -18.86
CA MET A 34 -5.17 17.72 -17.97
C MET A 34 -6.15 18.63 -17.25
N ARG A 35 -7.43 18.23 -17.21
CA ARG A 35 -8.51 18.95 -16.52
C ARG A 35 -9.40 17.94 -15.77
N PRO A 36 -10.09 18.37 -14.70
CA PRO A 36 -11.03 17.51 -13.98
C PRO A 36 -12.15 17.00 -14.91
N LEU A 37 -12.30 15.68 -14.97
CA LEU A 37 -13.37 14.99 -15.69
C LEU A 37 -14.68 15.08 -14.90
N LEU A 38 -15.84 14.94 -15.56
CA LEU A 38 -17.16 14.94 -14.89
C LEU A 38 -17.82 13.56 -14.88
N ASP A 39 -17.43 12.69 -15.81
CA ASP A 39 -18.02 11.37 -15.99
C ASP A 39 -17.38 10.35 -15.05
N ALA A 40 -18.21 9.58 -14.33
CA ALA A 40 -17.76 8.63 -13.33
C ALA A 40 -16.97 7.47 -13.93
N GLU A 41 -17.46 6.89 -15.04
CA GLU A 41 -16.79 5.78 -15.71
C GLU A 41 -15.41 6.22 -16.25
N ALA A 42 -15.32 7.42 -16.82
CA ALA A 42 -14.05 7.99 -17.26
C ALA A 42 -13.09 8.19 -16.09
N ILE A 43 -13.53 8.76 -14.96
CA ILE A 43 -12.70 8.96 -13.76
C ILE A 43 -12.18 7.62 -13.24
N GLU A 44 -13.07 6.65 -13.05
CA GLU A 44 -12.71 5.32 -12.56
C GLU A 44 -11.73 4.61 -13.51
N ARG A 45 -11.95 4.71 -14.82
CA ARG A 45 -11.03 4.18 -15.82
C ARG A 45 -9.64 4.82 -15.71
N GLU A 46 -9.55 6.14 -15.58
CA GLU A 46 -8.27 6.83 -15.43
C GLU A 46 -7.56 6.49 -14.11
N LEU A 47 -8.30 6.37 -13.00
CA LEU A 47 -7.76 5.95 -11.70
C LEU A 47 -7.21 4.52 -11.73
N ARG A 48 -7.96 3.60 -12.37
CA ARG A 48 -7.53 2.22 -12.60
C ARG A 48 -6.29 2.16 -13.48
N TRP A 49 -6.24 2.96 -14.54
CA TRP A 49 -5.07 3.00 -15.42
C TRP A 49 -3.81 3.47 -14.68
N THR A 50 -3.94 4.49 -13.83
CA THR A 50 -2.86 4.91 -12.94
C THR A 50 -2.45 3.79 -11.98
N ALA A 51 -3.40 2.99 -11.46
CA ALA A 51 -3.12 1.87 -10.57
C ALA A 51 -2.32 0.75 -11.25
N GLU A 52 -2.66 0.36 -12.48
CA GLU A 52 -1.92 -0.66 -13.24
C GLU A 52 -0.41 -0.37 -13.28
N LEU A 53 -0.04 0.86 -13.64
CA LEU A 53 1.37 1.23 -13.78
C LEU A 53 2.03 1.51 -12.42
N ARG A 54 1.27 1.94 -11.41
CA ARG A 54 1.79 2.13 -10.05
C ARG A 54 2.24 0.80 -9.44
N GLU A 55 1.45 -0.26 -9.61
CA GLU A 55 1.80 -1.61 -9.15
C GLU A 55 3.08 -2.12 -9.83
N VAL A 56 3.22 -1.91 -11.14
CA VAL A 56 4.44 -2.29 -11.86
C VAL A 56 5.67 -1.55 -11.32
N LEU A 57 5.55 -0.25 -11.08
CA LEU A 57 6.63 0.55 -10.49
C LEU A 57 6.98 0.11 -9.05
N ALA A 58 5.98 -0.33 -8.26
CA ALA A 58 6.19 -0.75 -6.88
C ALA A 58 6.98 -2.08 -6.76
N VAL A 59 6.80 -2.99 -7.72
CA VAL A 59 7.55 -4.28 -7.76
C VAL A 59 9.00 -4.08 -8.25
N GLY A 60 9.38 -2.87 -8.66
CA GLY A 60 10.73 -2.56 -9.14
C GLY A 60 11.05 -3.23 -10.48
N MET A 61 10.01 -3.59 -11.26
CA MET A 61 10.21 -4.15 -12.59
C MET A 61 10.71 -3.08 -13.57
N GLY A 62 11.57 -3.49 -14.51
CA GLY A 62 12.12 -2.60 -15.52
C GLY A 62 11.02 -1.98 -16.39
N VAL A 63 10.90 -0.66 -16.33
CA VAL A 63 10.03 0.13 -17.20
C VAL A 63 10.84 0.55 -18.43
N PRO A 64 10.31 0.41 -19.66
CA PRO A 64 11.00 0.88 -20.86
C PRO A 64 11.23 2.39 -20.79
N SER A 65 12.33 2.85 -21.37
CA SER A 65 12.55 4.29 -21.56
C SER A 65 11.46 4.86 -22.47
N LEU A 66 10.79 5.90 -21.99
CA LEU A 66 9.83 6.71 -22.76
C LEU A 66 10.47 8.02 -23.23
N SER A 67 11.78 8.17 -23.05
CA SER A 67 12.54 9.30 -23.55
C SER A 67 12.82 9.11 -25.04
N PHE A 68 12.24 10.00 -25.85
CA PHE A 68 12.50 10.09 -27.28
C PHE A 68 12.43 11.56 -27.75
N PRO A 69 13.17 11.94 -28.81
CA PRO A 69 13.10 13.29 -29.39
C PRO A 69 11.71 13.61 -29.94
N ASP A 70 11.31 14.88 -29.94
CA ASP A 70 10.07 15.27 -30.60
C ASP A 70 10.19 15.12 -32.12
N VAL A 71 9.50 14.10 -32.67
CA VAL A 71 9.51 13.77 -34.10
C VAL A 71 8.42 14.47 -34.91
N ARG A 72 7.52 15.24 -34.28
CA ARG A 72 6.41 15.92 -34.98
C ARG A 72 6.90 16.83 -36.12
N PRO A 73 7.95 17.66 -35.95
CA PRO A 73 8.47 18.48 -37.04
C PRO A 73 8.95 17.67 -38.25
N GLN A 74 9.59 16.53 -38.01
CA GLN A 74 10.12 15.61 -39.02
C GLN A 74 8.97 14.94 -39.77
N LEU A 75 7.95 14.46 -39.03
CA LEU A 75 6.75 13.85 -39.60
C LEU A 75 5.97 14.85 -40.45
N GLU A 76 5.78 16.10 -40.01
CA GLU A 76 5.09 17.12 -40.83
C GLU A 76 5.89 17.50 -42.08
N ARG A 77 7.22 17.62 -41.98
CA ARG A 77 8.08 17.93 -43.13
C ARG A 77 8.05 16.82 -44.18
N VAL A 78 8.05 15.56 -43.76
CA VAL A 78 8.16 14.41 -44.67
C VAL A 78 6.86 14.12 -45.44
N ARG A 79 5.74 14.70 -45.02
CA ARG A 79 4.45 14.66 -45.73
C ARG A 79 4.53 15.29 -47.12
N VAL A 80 5.35 16.33 -47.28
CA VAL A 80 5.51 17.01 -48.57
C VAL A 80 6.30 16.10 -49.51
N GLU A 81 5.73 15.79 -50.67
CA GLU A 81 6.41 14.97 -51.65
C GLU A 81 7.73 15.61 -52.11
N GLY A 82 8.78 14.80 -52.25
CA GLY A 82 10.13 15.28 -52.57
C GLY A 82 10.93 15.86 -51.39
N SER A 83 10.34 16.01 -50.21
CA SER A 83 11.07 16.40 -48.99
C SER A 83 12.18 15.39 -48.65
N VAL A 84 13.31 15.89 -48.16
CA VAL A 84 14.41 15.06 -47.63
C VAL A 84 14.66 15.43 -46.19
N LEU A 85 14.73 14.42 -45.32
CA LEU A 85 15.15 14.55 -43.92
C LEU A 85 16.68 14.51 -43.83
N GLU A 86 17.24 15.23 -42.87
CA GLU A 86 18.67 15.19 -42.57
C GLU A 86 19.04 13.93 -41.77
N PRO A 87 20.31 13.48 -41.76
CA PRO A 87 20.71 12.25 -41.08
C PRO A 87 20.32 12.18 -39.60
N LEU A 88 20.55 13.26 -38.84
CA LEU A 88 20.18 13.33 -37.43
C LEU A 88 18.66 13.25 -37.22
N GLN A 89 17.86 13.78 -38.15
CA GLN A 89 16.41 13.71 -38.09
C GLN A 89 15.88 12.29 -38.30
N LEU A 90 16.56 11.48 -39.14
CA LEU A 90 16.23 10.07 -39.30
C LEU A 90 16.63 9.25 -38.07
N LEU A 91 17.77 9.55 -37.45
CA LEU A 91 18.17 8.92 -36.19
C LEU A 91 17.18 9.22 -35.05
N ASP A 92 16.62 10.43 -35.00
CA ASP A 92 15.57 10.76 -34.03
C ASP A 92 14.31 9.89 -34.23
N ILE A 93 13.94 9.61 -35.49
CA ILE A 93 12.85 8.69 -35.82
C ILE A 93 13.20 7.25 -35.40
N ALA A 94 14.42 6.79 -35.63
CA ALA A 94 14.86 5.46 -35.18
C ALA A 94 14.79 5.33 -33.65
N ARG A 95 15.24 6.35 -32.89
CA ARG A 95 15.12 6.39 -31.42
C ARG A 95 13.66 6.33 -30.97
N PHE A 96 12.77 7.08 -31.63
CA PHE A 96 11.33 7.02 -31.37
C PHE A 96 10.76 5.60 -31.62
N LEU A 97 11.09 4.98 -32.76
CA LEU A 97 10.65 3.62 -33.08
C LEU A 97 11.17 2.58 -32.07
N SER A 98 12.39 2.74 -31.57
CA SER A 98 12.95 1.89 -30.52
C SER A 98 12.18 2.04 -29.19
N ALA A 99 11.75 3.26 -28.84
CA ALA A 99 10.87 3.48 -27.69
C ALA A 99 9.49 2.81 -27.90
N VAL A 100 8.91 2.91 -29.10
CA VAL A 100 7.66 2.24 -29.47
C VAL A 100 7.77 0.72 -29.29
N ALA A 101 8.85 0.12 -29.78
CA ALA A 101 9.09 -1.31 -29.65
C ALA A 101 9.24 -1.74 -28.19
N GLY A 102 10.01 -0.98 -27.39
CA GLY A 102 10.18 -1.25 -25.96
C GLY A 102 8.87 -1.20 -25.18
N VAL A 103 8.04 -0.18 -25.42
CA VAL A 103 6.71 -0.03 -24.82
C VAL A 103 5.78 -1.16 -25.24
N SER A 104 5.71 -1.46 -26.53
CA SER A 104 4.85 -2.51 -27.07
C SER A 104 5.19 -3.88 -26.47
N SER A 105 6.49 -4.21 -26.36
CA SER A 105 6.93 -5.45 -25.69
C SER A 105 6.54 -5.46 -24.21
N PHE A 106 6.79 -4.35 -23.50
CA PHE A 106 6.48 -4.22 -22.08
C PHE A 106 4.99 -4.44 -21.77
N VAL A 107 4.09 -3.82 -22.53
CA VAL A 107 2.63 -4.00 -22.32
C VAL A 107 2.15 -5.37 -22.77
N LYS A 108 2.77 -5.97 -23.80
CA LYS A 108 2.44 -7.31 -24.30
C LYS A 108 2.71 -8.40 -23.28
N GLU A 109 3.87 -8.35 -22.64
CA GLU A 109 4.26 -9.26 -21.56
C GLU A 109 3.34 -9.16 -20.34
N ARG A 110 2.66 -8.01 -20.19
CA ARG A 110 1.86 -7.63 -19.02
C ARG A 110 0.39 -7.44 -19.36
N ARG A 111 -0.11 -8.06 -20.43
CA ARG A 111 -1.50 -7.89 -20.88
C ARG A 111 -2.53 -8.19 -19.79
N ASP A 112 -2.23 -9.15 -18.91
CA ASP A 112 -3.17 -9.61 -17.87
C ASP A 112 -3.14 -8.69 -16.64
N THR A 113 -1.98 -8.09 -16.33
CA THR A 113 -1.82 -7.14 -15.20
C THR A 113 -2.07 -5.68 -15.58
N CYS A 114 -1.89 -5.33 -16.86
CA CYS A 114 -2.02 -3.97 -17.38
C CYS A 114 -2.97 -3.92 -18.60
N PRO A 115 -4.24 -4.32 -18.47
CA PRO A 115 -5.17 -4.43 -19.59
C PRO A 115 -5.48 -3.08 -20.26
N LEU A 116 -5.55 -1.96 -19.53
CA LEU A 116 -5.78 -0.64 -20.12
C LEU A 116 -4.55 -0.15 -20.89
N SER A 117 -3.36 -0.40 -20.34
CA SER A 117 -2.09 -0.10 -21.03
C SER A 117 -1.92 -0.95 -22.29
N TRP A 118 -2.32 -2.23 -22.25
CA TRP A 118 -2.38 -3.11 -23.40
C TRP A 118 -3.40 -2.64 -24.44
N ALA A 119 -4.61 -2.25 -24.03
CA ALA A 119 -5.61 -1.71 -24.94
C ALA A 119 -5.13 -0.45 -25.67
N CYS A 120 -4.33 0.39 -25.00
CA CYS A 120 -3.75 1.59 -25.59
C CYS A 120 -2.61 1.28 -26.58
N ALA A 121 -1.59 0.53 -26.15
CA ALA A 121 -0.32 0.41 -26.89
C ALA A 121 -0.01 -1.00 -27.45
N GLY A 122 -0.84 -2.01 -27.17
CA GLY A 122 -0.60 -3.40 -27.51
C GLY A 122 -0.72 -3.73 -29.00
N HIS A 123 -1.46 -2.93 -29.75
CA HIS A 123 -1.70 -3.11 -31.19
C HIS A 123 -0.95 -2.10 -32.07
N ILE A 124 0.05 -1.40 -31.53
CA ILE A 124 0.89 -0.50 -32.32
C ILE A 124 1.68 -1.32 -33.35
N ARG A 125 1.65 -0.89 -34.61
CA ARG A 125 2.43 -1.51 -35.69
C ARG A 125 3.92 -1.22 -35.48
N LEU A 126 4.72 -2.28 -35.46
CA LEU A 126 6.17 -2.17 -35.32
C LEU A 126 6.83 -2.11 -36.70
N HIS A 127 7.73 -1.14 -36.88
CA HIS A 127 8.47 -0.90 -38.12
C HIS A 127 9.95 -1.26 -37.96
N HIS A 128 10.26 -2.49 -37.52
CA HIS A 128 11.63 -2.95 -37.30
C HIS A 128 12.53 -2.76 -38.52
N ASN A 129 12.01 -3.06 -39.71
CA ASN A 129 12.75 -2.88 -40.96
C ASN A 129 13.17 -1.42 -41.18
N LEU A 130 12.34 -0.44 -40.79
CA LEU A 130 12.68 0.98 -40.93
C LEU A 130 13.78 1.39 -39.95
N THR A 131 13.68 0.94 -38.69
CA THR A 131 14.72 1.18 -37.69
C THR A 131 16.06 0.59 -38.13
N GLU A 132 16.06 -0.68 -38.54
CA GLU A 132 17.27 -1.37 -39.02
C GLU A 132 17.86 -0.70 -40.26
N GLU A 133 17.03 -0.28 -41.23
CA GLU A 133 17.52 0.38 -42.44
C GLU A 133 18.19 1.73 -42.13
N ILE A 134 17.65 2.49 -41.18
CA ILE A 134 18.24 3.77 -40.72
C ILE A 134 19.55 3.51 -39.98
N GLU A 135 19.56 2.60 -39.00
CA GLU A 135 20.73 2.31 -38.17
C GLU A 135 21.87 1.64 -38.94
N ASN A 136 21.55 0.85 -39.97
CA ASN A 136 22.54 0.29 -40.89
C ASN A 136 23.08 1.34 -41.89
N SER A 137 22.35 2.43 -42.11
CA SER A 137 22.73 3.47 -43.07
C SER A 137 23.47 4.65 -42.44
N ILE A 138 23.22 4.96 -41.17
CA ILE A 138 23.66 6.18 -40.51
C ILE A 138 24.24 5.84 -39.14
N ASP A 139 25.43 6.34 -38.85
CA ASP A 139 26.06 6.16 -37.55
C ASP A 139 25.49 7.14 -36.48
N PRO A 140 25.81 6.96 -35.19
CA PRO A 140 25.33 7.85 -34.14
C PRO A 140 25.75 9.33 -34.26
N SER A 141 26.77 9.64 -35.08
CA SER A 141 27.25 11.00 -35.33
C SER A 141 26.48 11.70 -36.47
N GLY A 142 25.68 10.95 -37.22
CA GLY A 142 24.94 11.45 -38.38
C GLY A 142 25.69 11.28 -39.71
N GLU A 143 26.80 10.54 -39.73
CA GLU A 143 27.51 10.22 -40.97
C GLU A 143 26.93 8.96 -41.63
N LEU A 144 26.83 8.98 -42.97
CA LEU A 144 26.39 7.81 -43.72
C LEU A 144 27.48 6.73 -43.71
N LEU A 145 27.08 5.51 -43.38
CA LEU A 145 27.93 4.33 -43.34
C LEU A 145 28.13 3.74 -44.75
N ASP A 146 29.23 3.00 -44.93
CA ASP A 146 29.48 2.24 -46.16
C ASP A 146 28.44 1.13 -46.40
N SER A 147 27.75 0.69 -45.34
CA SER A 147 26.65 -0.27 -45.41
C SER A 147 25.37 0.32 -46.01
N ALA A 148 25.23 1.65 -46.06
CA ALA A 148 24.04 2.32 -46.60
C ALA A 148 23.81 2.03 -48.09
N SER A 149 24.87 1.77 -48.85
CA SER A 149 24.78 1.39 -50.26
C SER A 149 26.09 0.79 -50.77
N PRO A 150 26.04 -0.31 -51.55
CA PRO A 150 27.24 -0.84 -52.20
C PRO A 150 27.89 0.17 -53.16
N THR A 151 27.09 1.04 -53.79
CA THR A 151 27.57 2.11 -54.67
C THR A 151 28.35 3.16 -53.88
N LEU A 152 27.85 3.60 -52.73
CA LEU A 152 28.55 4.55 -51.86
C LEU A 152 29.91 3.99 -51.40
N LYS A 153 29.95 2.72 -51.01
CA LYS A 153 31.19 2.02 -50.63
C LYS A 153 32.19 1.96 -51.79
N SER A 154 31.72 1.67 -53.00
CA SER A 154 32.57 1.67 -54.21
C SER A 154 33.14 3.05 -54.50
N LEU A 155 32.30 4.09 -54.48
CA LEU A 155 32.68 5.48 -54.70
C LEU A 155 33.73 5.95 -53.68
N ARG A 156 33.52 5.69 -52.37
CA ARG A 156 34.50 6.03 -51.32
C ARG A 156 35.85 5.35 -51.53
N ARG A 157 35.86 4.06 -51.91
CA ARG A 157 37.08 3.33 -52.27
C ARG A 157 37.77 3.92 -53.51
N GLU A 158 37.02 4.38 -54.50
CA GLU A 158 37.57 5.05 -55.68
C GLU A 158 38.12 6.43 -55.36
N ILE A 159 37.44 7.20 -54.51
CA ILE A 159 37.90 8.50 -54.01
C ILE A 159 39.22 8.32 -53.28
N GLU A 160 39.32 7.40 -52.31
CA GLU A 160 40.57 7.18 -51.57
C GLU A 160 41.70 6.72 -52.48
N ARG A 161 41.45 5.79 -53.41
CA ARG A 161 42.46 5.39 -54.41
C ARG A 161 42.95 6.55 -55.28
N ASN A 162 42.05 7.45 -55.70
CA ASN A 162 42.46 8.62 -56.49
C ASN A 162 43.12 9.70 -55.62
N ARG A 163 42.76 9.83 -54.33
CA ARG A 163 43.42 10.71 -53.36
C ARG A 163 44.87 10.30 -53.16
N GLU A 164 45.12 9.01 -52.96
CA GLU A 164 46.49 8.47 -52.85
C GLU A 164 47.30 8.71 -54.13
N LYS A 165 46.71 8.46 -55.30
CA LYS A 165 47.36 8.75 -56.59
C LYS A 165 47.68 10.25 -56.74
N ALA A 166 46.75 11.14 -56.42
CA ALA A 166 46.96 12.58 -56.50
C ALA A 166 48.07 13.03 -55.56
N ARG A 167 48.08 12.54 -54.31
CA ARG A 167 49.15 12.81 -53.33
C ARG A 167 50.51 12.31 -53.83
N GLY A 168 50.58 11.11 -54.41
CA GLY A 168 51.79 10.57 -55.02
C GLY A 168 52.32 11.44 -56.14
N LEU A 169 51.46 11.84 -57.09
CA LEU A 169 51.83 12.72 -58.19
C LEU A 169 52.31 14.11 -57.72
N LEU A 170 51.70 14.66 -56.66
CA LEU A 170 52.17 15.91 -56.07
C LEU A 170 53.51 15.74 -55.36
N ALA A 171 53.74 14.63 -54.66
CA ALA A 171 55.01 14.33 -54.01
C ALA A 171 56.14 14.17 -55.03
N ASP A 172 55.91 13.42 -56.12
CA ASP A 172 56.86 13.26 -57.23
C ASP A 172 57.18 14.62 -57.88
N PHE A 173 56.16 15.47 -58.07
CA PHE A 173 56.33 16.81 -58.61
C PHE A 173 57.18 17.70 -57.68
N LEU A 174 56.91 17.70 -56.37
CA LEU A 174 57.69 18.45 -55.37
C LEU A 174 59.15 17.96 -55.29
N GLN A 175 59.35 16.65 -55.38
CA GLN A 175 60.68 16.05 -55.40
C GLN A 175 61.47 16.47 -56.66
N SER A 176 60.81 16.52 -57.83
CA SER A 176 61.42 17.01 -59.07
C SER A 176 61.85 18.49 -59.02
N MET A 177 61.25 19.25 -58.09
CA MET A 177 61.54 20.66 -57.83
C MET A 177 62.65 20.88 -56.77
N GLY A 178 63.21 19.80 -56.21
CA GLY A 178 64.22 19.88 -55.15
C GLY A 178 63.68 20.43 -53.82
N SER A 179 62.35 20.45 -53.64
CA SER A 179 61.69 20.86 -52.40
C SER A 179 61.39 19.62 -51.55
N PRO A 180 61.51 19.68 -50.21
CA PRO A 180 61.21 18.54 -49.36
C PRO A 180 59.73 18.12 -49.51
N PRO A 181 59.41 16.81 -49.50
CA PRO A 181 58.06 16.29 -49.76
C PRO A 181 56.98 16.82 -48.80
N ASP A 182 57.37 17.28 -47.61
CA ASP A 182 56.47 17.93 -46.64
C ASP A 182 56.05 19.37 -47.03
N SER A 183 56.45 19.85 -48.22
CA SER A 183 56.14 21.20 -48.70
C SER A 183 54.75 21.29 -49.34
N PHE A 184 53.75 21.68 -48.54
CA PHE A 184 52.50 22.34 -48.94
C PHE A 184 51.63 21.65 -50.01
N SER A 185 51.41 20.34 -49.94
CA SER A 185 50.20 19.78 -50.58
C SER A 185 48.97 20.33 -49.84
N THR A 186 48.16 21.13 -50.53
CA THR A 186 46.99 21.81 -49.95
C THR A 186 45.75 21.38 -50.74
N LEU A 187 44.70 20.98 -50.04
CA LEU A 187 43.40 20.73 -50.65
C LEU A 187 42.65 22.07 -50.74
N ARG A 188 42.30 22.50 -51.95
CA ARG A 188 41.52 23.73 -52.17
C ARG A 188 40.45 23.45 -53.22
N ASN A 189 39.20 23.78 -52.90
CA ASN A 189 38.03 23.51 -53.75
C ASN A 189 37.96 22.03 -54.22
N ASP A 190 38.20 21.09 -53.30
CA ASP A 190 38.27 19.64 -53.57
C ASP A 190 39.36 19.21 -54.59
N ARG A 191 40.35 20.06 -54.87
CA ARG A 191 41.50 19.75 -55.74
C ARG A 191 42.80 19.73 -54.96
N TYR A 192 43.66 18.75 -55.24
CA TYR A 192 44.99 18.67 -54.66
C TYR A 192 45.94 19.58 -55.41
N MET A 193 46.55 20.52 -54.68
CA MET A 193 47.40 21.56 -55.24
C MET A 193 48.69 21.71 -54.45
N VAL A 194 49.69 22.33 -55.05
CA VAL A 194 50.93 22.73 -54.37
C VAL A 194 51.05 24.25 -54.34
N LEU A 195 51.54 24.78 -53.23
CA LEU A 195 51.90 26.20 -53.13
C LEU A 195 53.32 26.40 -53.66
N ILE A 196 53.47 27.13 -54.77
CA ILE A 196 54.79 27.45 -55.34
C ILE A 196 55.04 28.96 -55.33
N PRO A 197 56.30 29.43 -55.28
CA PRO A 197 56.61 30.85 -55.41
C PRO A 197 56.14 31.41 -56.77
N ALA A 198 55.60 32.63 -56.76
CA ALA A 198 55.01 33.24 -57.97
C ALA A 198 55.98 33.36 -59.16
N HIS A 199 57.28 33.54 -58.89
CA HIS A 199 58.32 33.66 -59.93
C HIS A 199 58.60 32.35 -60.67
N THR A 200 58.24 31.20 -60.09
CA THR A 200 58.54 29.87 -60.64
C THR A 200 57.49 29.40 -61.65
N ARG A 201 56.35 30.10 -61.73
CA ARG A 201 55.23 29.80 -62.65
C ARG A 201 55.65 29.56 -64.09
N LYS A 202 56.49 30.43 -64.67
CA LYS A 202 56.83 30.41 -66.11
C LYS A 202 57.63 29.17 -66.52
N LYS A 203 58.22 28.45 -65.57
CA LYS A 203 59.06 27.27 -65.82
C LYS A 203 58.28 25.95 -65.73
N LEU A 204 57.03 25.98 -65.24
CA LEU A 204 56.25 24.79 -64.89
C LEU A 204 54.98 24.69 -65.72
N LYS A 205 54.63 23.48 -66.12
CA LYS A 205 53.38 23.19 -66.86
C LYS A 205 52.28 22.76 -65.91
N GLY A 206 51.18 23.52 -65.89
CA GLY A 206 50.05 23.28 -64.98
C GLY A 206 49.10 24.49 -64.92
N ILE A 207 48.10 24.38 -64.06
CA ILE A 207 46.99 25.33 -63.95
C ILE A 207 47.15 26.13 -62.64
N VAL A 208 47.03 27.45 -62.72
CA VAL A 208 46.99 28.33 -61.54
C VAL A 208 45.54 28.52 -61.15
N HIS A 209 45.17 28.21 -59.91
CA HIS A 209 43.79 28.41 -59.44
C HIS A 209 43.63 29.65 -58.57
N ASP A 210 44.64 30.01 -57.79
CA ASP A 210 44.55 31.16 -56.88
C ASP A 210 45.95 31.65 -56.44
N GLN A 211 45.99 32.81 -55.79
CA GLN A 211 47.20 33.44 -55.25
C GLN A 211 47.12 33.52 -53.70
N SER A 212 48.27 33.45 -53.01
CA SER A 212 48.32 33.59 -51.55
C SER A 212 47.93 35.01 -51.14
N SER A 213 47.39 35.17 -49.93
CA SER A 213 47.00 36.46 -49.34
C SER A 213 48.16 37.47 -49.24
N SER A 214 49.40 36.98 -49.16
CA SER A 214 50.63 37.79 -49.19
C SER A 214 51.15 38.11 -50.60
N GLY A 215 50.52 37.57 -51.66
CA GLY A 215 50.94 37.69 -53.06
C GLY A 215 52.20 36.89 -53.43
N ALA A 216 52.94 36.35 -52.45
CA ALA A 216 54.25 35.73 -52.64
C ALA A 216 54.19 34.30 -53.24
N GLY A 217 53.08 33.59 -53.07
CA GLY A 217 52.89 32.22 -53.55
C GLY A 217 51.65 32.09 -54.44
N ILE A 218 51.63 31.09 -55.32
CA ILE A 218 50.49 30.72 -56.15
C ILE A 218 50.12 29.26 -55.90
N TYR A 219 48.82 28.99 -55.81
CA TYR A 219 48.28 27.64 -55.76
C TYR A 219 48.26 27.07 -57.17
N PHE A 220 49.11 26.06 -57.38
CA PHE A 220 49.39 25.49 -58.68
C PHE A 220 49.03 24.01 -58.72
N GLU A 221 48.32 23.61 -59.76
CA GLU A 221 47.99 22.23 -60.07
C GLU A 221 48.91 21.74 -61.21
N PRO A 222 49.83 20.80 -60.96
CA PRO A 222 50.68 20.23 -61.99
C PRO A 222 49.85 19.53 -63.08
N LEU A 223 50.30 19.61 -64.34
CA LEU A 223 49.59 19.00 -65.47
C LEU A 223 49.29 17.50 -65.27
N GLN A 224 50.21 16.77 -64.62
CA GLN A 224 50.08 15.33 -64.33
C GLN A 224 48.94 15.03 -63.33
N ALA A 225 48.58 15.98 -62.46
CA ALA A 225 47.53 15.82 -61.46
C ALA A 225 46.14 16.26 -61.96
N VAL A 226 46.05 16.95 -63.11
CA VAL A 226 44.80 17.53 -63.63
C VAL A 226 43.73 16.48 -63.85
N ASP A 227 44.08 15.37 -64.51
CA ASP A 227 43.12 14.30 -64.83
C ASP A 227 42.62 13.59 -63.57
N VAL A 228 43.52 13.33 -62.61
CA VAL A 228 43.18 12.69 -61.34
C VAL A 228 42.31 13.61 -60.47
N ASN A 229 42.60 14.91 -60.42
CA ASN A 229 41.79 15.89 -59.71
C ASN A 229 40.40 16.07 -60.35
N ASN A 230 40.31 16.07 -61.68
CA ASN A 230 39.01 16.10 -62.37
C ASN A 230 38.19 14.83 -62.06
N ALA A 231 38.83 13.66 -62.06
CA ALA A 231 38.19 12.41 -61.64
C ALA A 231 37.73 12.46 -60.18
N LEU A 232 38.56 12.98 -59.26
CA LEU A 232 38.20 13.17 -57.85
C LEU A 232 37.00 14.10 -57.67
N SER A 233 36.96 15.22 -58.39
CA SER A 233 35.83 16.15 -58.37
C SER A 233 34.55 15.47 -58.88
N GLY A 234 34.63 14.69 -59.96
CA GLY A 234 33.52 13.92 -60.50
C GLY A 234 33.02 12.84 -59.53
N LEU A 235 33.92 12.05 -58.95
CA LEU A 235 33.59 11.03 -57.96
C LEU A 235 32.98 11.64 -56.69
N SER A 236 33.48 12.80 -56.25
CA SER A 236 32.93 13.52 -55.08
C SER A 236 31.52 14.05 -55.37
N ALA A 237 31.24 14.50 -56.60
CA ALA A 237 29.89 14.88 -57.00
C ALA A 237 28.93 13.68 -57.03
N GLN A 238 29.39 12.54 -57.58
CA GLN A 238 28.63 11.29 -57.57
C GLN A 238 28.38 10.79 -56.14
N GLU A 239 29.36 10.91 -55.23
CA GLU A 239 29.17 10.56 -53.81
C GLU A 239 28.09 11.44 -53.16
N LYS A 240 28.08 12.74 -53.42
CA LYS A 240 27.05 13.67 -52.92
C LYS A 240 25.65 13.30 -53.46
N GLU A 241 25.56 12.96 -54.75
CA GLU A 241 24.30 12.52 -55.37
C GLU A 241 23.81 11.19 -54.80
N GLU A 242 24.71 10.23 -54.59
CA GLU A 242 24.40 8.94 -53.99
C GLU A 242 23.93 9.08 -52.54
N LYS A 243 24.60 9.93 -51.74
CA LYS A 243 24.14 10.26 -50.38
C LYS A 243 22.71 10.82 -50.42
N LEU A 244 22.44 11.77 -51.31
CA LEU A 244 21.10 12.36 -51.45
C LEU A 244 20.05 11.32 -51.89
N ARG A 245 20.42 10.37 -52.76
CA ARG A 245 19.55 9.25 -53.17
C ARG A 245 19.18 8.37 -51.98
N ILE A 246 20.16 8.00 -51.15
CA ILE A 246 19.94 7.21 -49.92
C ILE A 246 19.01 7.97 -48.97
N MET A 247 19.28 9.26 -48.72
CA MET A 247 18.45 10.08 -47.85
C MET A 247 17.01 10.23 -48.34
N ARG A 248 16.80 10.37 -49.66
CA ARG A 248 15.47 10.36 -50.28
C ARG A 248 14.76 9.02 -50.09
N HIS A 249 15.48 7.91 -50.24
CA HIS A 249 14.93 6.58 -50.04
C HIS A 249 14.45 6.40 -48.59
N LEU A 250 15.31 6.66 -47.61
CA LEU A 250 14.95 6.58 -46.19
C LEU A 250 13.78 7.51 -45.84
N SER A 251 13.80 8.75 -46.34
CA SER A 251 12.69 9.70 -46.16
C SER A 251 11.38 9.18 -46.78
N SER A 252 11.45 8.47 -47.92
CA SER A 252 10.29 7.85 -48.54
C SER A 252 9.74 6.67 -47.73
N LEU A 253 10.60 5.89 -47.07
CA LEU A 253 10.17 4.81 -46.18
C LEU A 253 9.41 5.38 -44.98
N VAL A 254 9.93 6.46 -44.36
CA VAL A 254 9.23 7.19 -43.29
C VAL A 254 7.89 7.73 -43.80
N ARG A 255 7.86 8.32 -45.01
CA ARG A 255 6.62 8.84 -45.60
C ARG A 255 5.54 7.76 -45.73
N GLY A 256 5.95 6.56 -46.12
CA GLY A 256 5.04 5.43 -46.33
C GLY A 256 4.33 4.91 -45.08
N CYS A 257 4.76 5.31 -43.88
CA CYS A 257 4.17 4.92 -42.61
C CYS A 257 3.82 6.09 -41.68
N ILE A 258 3.67 7.32 -42.20
CA ILE A 258 3.41 8.52 -41.38
C ILE A 258 2.21 8.35 -40.46
N ASP A 259 1.11 7.79 -40.95
CA ASP A 259 -0.13 7.68 -40.17
C ASP A 259 0.05 6.74 -38.98
N GLU A 260 0.73 5.59 -39.20
CA GLU A 260 1.07 4.68 -38.10
C GLU A 260 2.07 5.29 -37.10
N LEU A 261 3.04 6.08 -37.57
CA LEU A 261 3.99 6.77 -36.69
C LEU A 261 3.29 7.84 -35.83
N ARG A 262 2.30 8.55 -36.38
CA ARG A 262 1.49 9.53 -35.63
C ARG A 262 0.63 8.84 -34.58
N GLU A 263 -0.05 7.77 -34.95
CA GLU A 263 -0.86 6.98 -34.01
C GLU A 263 0.01 6.42 -32.87
N ALA A 264 1.20 5.90 -33.20
CA ALA A 264 2.16 5.44 -32.20
C ALA A 264 2.60 6.57 -31.27
N LEU A 265 2.87 7.76 -31.81
CA LEU A 265 3.27 8.94 -31.03
C LEU A 265 2.20 9.35 -30.03
N GLU A 266 0.93 9.41 -30.46
CA GLU A 266 -0.20 9.75 -29.60
C GLU A 266 -0.37 8.71 -28.47
N LYS A 267 -0.30 7.42 -28.78
CA LYS A 267 -0.40 6.33 -27.80
C LYS A 267 0.75 6.36 -26.78
N LEU A 268 1.98 6.61 -27.23
CA LEU A 268 3.13 6.75 -26.34
C LEU A 268 3.01 7.99 -25.45
N ALA A 269 2.52 9.11 -25.98
CA ALA A 269 2.29 10.33 -25.20
C ALA A 269 1.26 10.10 -24.08
N ILE A 270 0.17 9.40 -24.39
CA ILE A 270 -0.85 9.02 -23.39
C ILE A 270 -0.21 8.14 -22.30
N LEU A 271 0.53 7.10 -22.70
CA LEU A 271 1.13 6.16 -21.75
C LEU A 271 2.18 6.84 -20.86
N ASP A 272 3.01 7.73 -21.41
CA ASP A 272 3.95 8.56 -20.65
C ASP A 272 3.24 9.44 -19.62
N GLY A 273 2.09 10.01 -19.99
CA GLY A 273 1.21 10.71 -19.05
C GLY A 273 0.73 9.80 -17.90
N VAL A 274 0.33 8.56 -18.18
CA VAL A 274 -0.10 7.62 -17.12
C VAL A 274 1.08 7.20 -16.24
N PHE A 275 2.25 6.93 -16.82
CA PHE A 275 3.47 6.65 -16.04
C PHE A 275 3.84 7.82 -15.14
N ALA A 276 3.68 9.07 -15.61
CA ALA A 276 3.91 10.26 -14.83
C ALA A 276 2.94 10.36 -13.63
N ARG A 277 1.65 10.05 -13.82
CA ARG A 277 0.67 9.95 -12.72
C ARG A 277 1.06 8.89 -11.69
N ALA A 278 1.43 7.70 -12.15
CA ALA A 278 1.84 6.59 -11.28
C ALA A 278 3.15 6.91 -10.50
N SER A 279 4.10 7.57 -11.15
CA SER A 279 5.35 8.05 -10.54
C SER A 279 5.09 9.10 -9.46
N LEU A 280 4.21 10.08 -9.73
CA LEU A 280 3.79 11.05 -8.72
C LEU A 280 3.07 10.38 -7.55
N ALA A 281 2.21 9.40 -7.83
CA ALA A 281 1.51 8.64 -6.80
C ALA A 281 2.49 7.94 -5.85
N ASN A 282 3.51 7.26 -6.39
CA ASN A 282 4.57 6.63 -5.59
C ASN A 282 5.37 7.65 -4.78
N GLN A 283 5.72 8.81 -5.37
CA GLN A 283 6.43 9.86 -4.65
C GLN A 283 5.62 10.40 -3.46
N LEU A 284 4.30 10.51 -3.62
CA LEU A 284 3.39 10.98 -2.57
C LEU A 284 3.01 9.90 -1.56
N GLY A 285 3.26 8.61 -1.84
CA GLY A 285 2.64 7.51 -1.08
C GLY A 285 1.12 7.53 -1.21
N ALA A 286 0.63 7.87 -2.41
CA ALA A 286 -0.78 8.07 -2.70
C ALA A 286 -1.49 6.76 -3.05
N VAL A 287 -2.76 6.66 -2.67
CA VAL A 287 -3.64 5.52 -2.90
C VAL A 287 -4.69 5.84 -3.97
N CYS A 288 -5.26 4.78 -4.55
CA CYS A 288 -6.39 4.95 -5.48
C CYS A 288 -7.65 5.18 -4.64
N PRO A 289 -8.26 6.38 -4.64
CA PRO A 289 -9.50 6.59 -3.91
C PRO A 289 -10.65 5.84 -4.58
N SER A 290 -11.64 5.44 -3.79
CA SER A 290 -12.92 4.94 -4.33
C SER A 290 -13.87 6.10 -4.63
N VAL A 291 -14.73 5.93 -5.64
CA VAL A 291 -15.81 6.87 -5.92
C VAL A 291 -16.95 6.59 -4.94
N SER A 292 -17.38 7.61 -4.19
CA SER A 292 -18.52 7.49 -3.28
C SER A 292 -19.83 7.48 -4.07
N ALA A 293 -20.59 6.40 -3.95
CA ALA A 293 -21.90 6.23 -4.57
C ALA A 293 -23.02 7.01 -3.84
N ASP A 294 -22.86 7.26 -2.55
CA ASP A 294 -23.82 7.97 -1.69
C ASP A 294 -23.59 9.49 -1.62
N GLY A 295 -22.60 10.01 -2.35
CA GLY A 295 -22.30 11.44 -2.39
C GLY A 295 -21.57 11.96 -1.15
N ALA A 296 -21.09 11.08 -0.27
CA ALA A 296 -20.39 11.43 0.97
C ALA A 296 -18.86 11.51 0.79
N ILE A 297 -18.22 12.47 1.46
CA ILE A 297 -16.77 12.52 1.59
C ILE A 297 -16.37 11.61 2.76
N ARG A 298 -15.44 10.68 2.51
CA ARG A 298 -14.72 9.91 3.53
C ARG A 298 -13.22 10.02 3.26
N MET A 299 -12.56 10.93 3.93
CA MET A 299 -11.11 11.09 3.90
C MET A 299 -10.51 10.47 5.16
N ARG A 300 -9.53 9.58 4.95
CA ARG A 300 -8.86 8.86 6.03
C ARG A 300 -7.37 9.05 5.90
N ALA A 301 -6.73 9.50 6.97
CA ALA A 301 -5.33 9.87 7.00
C ALA A 301 -4.87 10.78 5.83
N ALA A 302 -5.75 11.66 5.34
CA ALA A 302 -5.51 12.47 4.15
C ALA A 302 -4.48 13.57 4.41
N ARG A 303 -3.56 13.81 3.47
CA ARG A 303 -2.49 14.81 3.61
C ARG A 303 -2.50 15.79 2.46
N HIS A 304 -2.11 17.03 2.71
CA HIS A 304 -1.98 18.02 1.64
C HIS A 304 -0.77 17.66 0.74
N PRO A 305 -0.93 17.35 -0.56
CA PRO A 305 0.14 16.80 -1.39
C PRO A 305 1.37 17.72 -1.51
N ILE A 306 1.16 19.03 -1.67
CA ILE A 306 2.25 20.00 -1.81
C ILE A 306 3.04 20.14 -0.50
N LEU A 307 2.35 20.14 0.64
CA LEU A 307 3.01 20.22 1.93
C LEU A 307 3.76 18.94 2.23
N LEU A 308 3.23 17.79 1.79
CA LEU A 308 3.88 16.50 1.96
C LEU A 308 5.23 16.45 1.23
N LEU A 309 5.30 16.99 0.01
CA LEU A 309 6.56 17.10 -0.74
C LEU A 309 7.54 18.07 -0.06
N GLN A 310 7.07 19.25 0.34
CA GLN A 310 7.90 20.22 1.06
C GLN A 310 8.39 19.67 2.41
N GLY A 311 7.58 18.89 3.10
CA GLY A 311 7.91 18.22 4.36
C GLY A 311 9.04 17.22 4.19
N LYS A 312 8.98 16.40 3.13
CA LYS A 312 10.08 15.48 2.76
C LYS A 312 11.38 16.22 2.44
N GLU A 313 11.32 17.37 1.76
CA GLU A 313 12.49 18.17 1.42
C GLU A 313 13.09 18.94 2.61
N ARG A 314 12.23 19.51 3.46
CA ARG A 314 12.62 20.39 4.57
C ARG A 314 12.70 19.68 5.93
N GLY A 315 12.37 18.40 5.99
CA GLY A 315 12.47 17.56 7.19
C GLY A 315 11.37 17.81 8.23
N PHE A 316 10.13 18.07 7.81
CA PHE A 316 8.98 18.13 8.72
C PHE A 316 7.86 17.19 8.30
N ASP A 317 7.14 16.64 9.28
CA ASP A 317 5.98 15.77 9.01
C ASP A 317 4.70 16.59 8.82
N VAL A 318 3.85 16.12 7.92
CA VAL A 318 2.52 16.69 7.67
C VAL A 318 1.47 15.86 8.39
N GLU A 319 0.77 16.46 9.34
CA GLU A 319 -0.28 15.79 10.09
C GLU A 319 -1.45 15.36 9.18
N PRO A 320 -1.97 14.13 9.34
CA PRO A 320 -3.11 13.65 8.57
C PRO A 320 -4.45 14.27 9.01
N LEU A 321 -5.38 14.32 8.05
CA LEU A 321 -6.75 14.80 8.19
C LEU A 321 -7.72 13.61 8.05
N ASP A 322 -8.61 13.45 9.03
CA ASP A 322 -9.76 12.56 8.93
C ASP A 322 -11.04 13.40 8.81
N LEU A 323 -11.87 13.11 7.80
CA LEU A 323 -13.14 13.80 7.59
C LEU A 323 -14.18 12.86 6.99
N GLU A 324 -15.34 12.79 7.63
CA GLU A 324 -16.52 12.10 7.13
C GLU A 324 -17.71 13.06 7.12
N MET A 325 -18.29 13.32 5.95
CA MET A 325 -19.36 14.31 5.76
C MET A 325 -20.26 13.93 4.59
N GLY A 326 -21.55 14.26 4.69
CA GLY A 326 -22.57 14.05 3.65
C GLY A 326 -23.62 12.99 3.99
N SER A 327 -23.34 12.12 4.96
CA SER A 327 -24.28 11.13 5.49
C SER A 327 -25.15 11.68 6.63
N THR A 328 -24.52 12.33 7.62
CA THR A 328 -25.18 12.82 8.84
C THR A 328 -25.32 14.34 8.90
N PHE A 329 -24.36 15.05 8.32
CA PHE A 329 -24.35 16.50 8.21
C PHE A 329 -23.75 16.91 6.86
N ARG A 330 -24.11 18.09 6.36
CA ARG A 330 -23.64 18.61 5.06
C ARG A 330 -22.77 19.86 5.20
N VAL A 331 -22.87 20.55 6.33
CA VAL A 331 -22.10 21.77 6.60
C VAL A 331 -21.12 21.51 7.74
N LEU A 332 -19.83 21.73 7.49
CA LEU A 332 -18.76 21.69 8.48
C LEU A 332 -18.23 23.10 8.72
N LEU A 333 -18.29 23.56 9.98
CA LEU A 333 -17.70 24.84 10.38
C LEU A 333 -16.42 24.61 11.17
N ILE A 334 -15.27 24.94 10.58
CA ILE A 334 -13.95 24.84 11.20
C ILE A 334 -13.62 26.14 11.93
N SER A 335 -13.35 26.04 13.23
CA SER A 335 -13.02 27.16 14.10
C SER A 335 -11.66 26.99 14.77
N GLY A 336 -11.06 28.11 15.20
CA GLY A 336 -9.74 28.13 15.82
C GLY A 336 -8.87 29.26 15.27
N PRO A 337 -7.68 29.49 15.86
CA PRO A 337 -6.77 30.55 15.42
C PRO A 337 -6.20 30.25 14.02
N ASN A 338 -5.85 31.29 13.27
CA ASN A 338 -5.45 31.18 11.86
C ASN A 338 -4.22 30.30 11.64
N MET A 339 -3.25 30.34 12.56
CA MET A 339 -2.06 29.47 12.55
C MET A 339 -2.35 27.98 12.84
N GLY A 340 -3.62 27.59 13.04
CA GLY A 340 -4.03 26.22 13.34
C GLY A 340 -4.10 25.28 12.15
N GLY A 341 -4.04 25.79 10.91
CA GLY A 341 -4.12 24.97 9.68
C GLY A 341 -5.53 24.83 9.08
N LYS A 342 -6.47 25.72 9.41
CA LYS A 342 -7.85 25.70 8.88
C LYS A 342 -7.88 25.77 7.35
N THR A 343 -7.17 26.74 6.76
CA THR A 343 -7.04 26.92 5.31
C THR A 343 -6.40 25.71 4.64
N VAL A 344 -5.42 25.08 5.28
CA VAL A 344 -4.77 23.85 4.77
C VAL A 344 -5.76 22.68 4.75
N ALA A 345 -6.58 22.51 5.79
CA ALA A 345 -7.63 21.50 5.82
C ALA A 345 -8.64 21.74 4.67
N LEU A 346 -9.08 22.98 4.49
CA LEU A 346 -9.98 23.39 3.41
C LEU A 346 -9.42 23.05 2.02
N LYS A 347 -8.17 23.46 1.77
CA LYS A 347 -7.45 23.16 0.53
C LYS A 347 -7.25 21.67 0.32
N THR A 348 -6.97 20.91 1.37
CA THR A 348 -6.81 19.45 1.29
C THR A 348 -8.09 18.80 0.78
N VAL A 349 -9.25 19.18 1.34
CA VAL A 349 -10.54 18.62 0.90
C VAL A 349 -10.81 18.92 -0.58
N GLY A 350 -10.62 20.17 -1.01
CA GLY A 350 -10.84 20.59 -2.39
C GLY A 350 -9.84 19.96 -3.37
N LEU A 351 -8.55 20.01 -3.06
CA LEU A 351 -7.49 19.55 -3.95
C LEU A 351 -7.54 18.03 -4.16
N LEU A 352 -7.76 17.22 -3.11
CA LEU A 352 -7.87 15.77 -3.28
C LEU A 352 -9.09 15.40 -4.13
N SER A 353 -10.21 16.11 -3.97
CA SER A 353 -11.39 15.94 -4.81
C SER A 353 -11.09 16.28 -6.28
N LEU A 354 -10.31 17.32 -6.56
CA LEU A 354 -9.89 17.66 -7.93
C LEU A 354 -8.88 16.66 -8.51
N MET A 355 -7.94 16.18 -7.69
CA MET A 355 -6.95 15.18 -8.10
C MET A 355 -7.62 13.89 -8.56
N MET A 356 -8.58 13.37 -7.80
CA MET A 356 -9.37 12.20 -8.19
C MET A 356 -9.99 12.38 -9.58
N LYS A 357 -10.60 13.53 -9.83
CA LYS A 357 -11.25 13.85 -11.11
C LYS A 357 -10.26 13.97 -12.29
N CYS A 358 -8.98 14.16 -12.01
CA CYS A 358 -7.91 14.15 -13.01
C CYS A 358 -7.31 12.74 -13.23
N GLY A 359 -7.86 11.70 -12.58
CA GLY A 359 -7.30 10.34 -12.58
C GLY A 359 -6.02 10.21 -11.75
N LEU A 360 -5.74 11.17 -10.88
CA LEU A 360 -4.59 11.15 -9.97
C LEU A 360 -4.97 10.45 -8.67
N HIS A 361 -4.07 9.63 -8.16
CA HIS A 361 -4.16 9.03 -6.83
C HIS A 361 -3.92 10.09 -5.75
N VAL A 362 -4.51 9.88 -4.57
CA VAL A 362 -4.50 10.87 -3.48
C VAL A 362 -3.67 10.39 -2.28
N PRO A 363 -2.86 11.25 -1.63
CA PRO A 363 -2.12 10.91 -0.40
C PRO A 363 -3.07 10.77 0.79
N ALA A 364 -3.63 9.57 0.96
CA ALA A 364 -4.58 9.20 1.99
C ALA A 364 -4.51 7.68 2.27
N ALA A 365 -5.30 7.16 3.19
CA ALA A 365 -5.48 5.73 3.43
C ALA A 365 -6.46 5.09 2.44
N GLU A 366 -6.34 3.77 2.23
CA GLU A 366 -7.06 3.00 1.21
C GLU A 366 -8.59 3.04 1.35
N ASP A 367 -9.11 3.28 2.55
CA ASP A 367 -10.54 3.41 2.85
C ASP A 367 -11.10 4.80 2.49
N THR A 368 -10.31 5.66 1.86
CA THR A 368 -10.75 6.96 1.35
C THR A 368 -11.73 6.80 0.18
N ALA A 369 -12.88 7.47 0.30
CA ALA A 369 -13.93 7.54 -0.71
C ALA A 369 -14.34 8.99 -0.94
N LEU A 370 -14.38 9.42 -2.20
CA LEU A 370 -14.71 10.81 -2.54
C LEU A 370 -15.86 10.84 -3.56
N PRO A 371 -16.82 11.77 -3.41
CA PRO A 371 -17.90 11.89 -4.37
C PRO A 371 -17.45 12.70 -5.59
N ILE A 372 -18.14 12.52 -6.71
CA ILE A 372 -17.89 13.29 -7.92
C ILE A 372 -18.73 14.57 -7.87
N PHE A 373 -18.08 15.68 -7.58
CA PHE A 373 -18.73 16.99 -7.57
C PHE A 373 -18.96 17.53 -8.98
N THR A 374 -20.16 17.96 -9.32
CA THR A 374 -20.45 18.62 -10.62
C THR A 374 -19.85 20.03 -10.65
N SER A 375 -19.95 20.74 -9.54
CA SER A 375 -19.43 22.09 -9.33
C SER A 375 -18.66 22.19 -8.02
N LEU A 376 -17.65 23.06 -8.01
CA LEU A 376 -16.83 23.34 -6.85
C LEU A 376 -16.61 24.84 -6.82
N PHE A 377 -16.95 25.46 -5.68
CA PHE A 377 -16.86 26.88 -5.43
C PHE A 377 -15.89 27.11 -4.28
N CYS A 378 -14.86 27.90 -4.53
CA CYS A 378 -13.88 28.28 -3.52
C CYS A 378 -13.83 29.78 -3.32
N ASP A 379 -13.72 30.16 -2.06
CA ASP A 379 -13.40 31.49 -1.60
C ASP A 379 -12.29 31.38 -0.54
N ILE A 380 -11.02 31.44 -0.98
CA ILE A 380 -9.82 31.27 -0.13
C ILE A 380 -8.75 32.26 -0.61
N GLY A 381 -8.26 33.14 0.25
CA GLY A 381 -7.27 34.17 -0.11
C GLY A 381 -6.72 34.96 1.08
N ASP A 382 -5.59 35.65 0.90
CA ASP A 382 -4.92 36.47 1.91
C ASP A 382 -5.34 37.96 1.82
N GLU A 383 -5.69 38.57 2.95
CA GLU A 383 -6.20 39.96 3.08
C GLU A 383 -5.10 41.05 3.20
N GLN A 384 -3.92 40.88 2.59
CA GLN A 384 -2.72 41.62 3.01
C GLN A 384 -2.43 42.98 2.31
N SER A 385 -3.28 43.52 1.43
CA SER A 385 -3.07 44.83 0.79
C SER A 385 -4.22 45.82 1.03
N ILE A 386 -3.88 47.06 1.40
CA ILE A 386 -4.83 48.15 1.74
C ILE A 386 -5.64 48.63 0.51
N GLU A 387 -5.06 48.60 -0.69
CA GLU A 387 -5.79 48.88 -1.95
C GLU A 387 -6.64 47.68 -2.39
N GLU A 388 -6.29 46.47 -1.96
CA GLU A 388 -7.06 45.25 -2.21
C GLU A 388 -8.24 45.08 -1.24
N GLN A 389 -8.16 45.54 0.02
CA GLN A 389 -9.15 45.29 1.08
C GLN A 389 -10.63 45.63 0.73
N LEU A 390 -10.91 46.74 0.05
CA LEU A 390 -12.27 47.06 -0.45
C LEU A 390 -12.70 46.12 -1.59
N SER A 391 -11.74 45.70 -2.42
CA SER A 391 -11.98 44.74 -3.51
C SER A 391 -12.09 43.30 -2.99
N THR A 392 -11.45 42.98 -1.86
CA THR A 392 -11.36 41.65 -1.25
C THR A 392 -12.68 41.28 -0.60
N PHE A 393 -13.26 42.13 0.27
CA PHE A 393 -14.60 41.88 0.82
C PHE A 393 -15.67 41.76 -0.29
N ALA A 394 -15.65 42.68 -1.26
CA ALA A 394 -16.56 42.61 -2.41
C ALA A 394 -16.30 41.36 -3.30
N SER A 395 -15.07 40.85 -3.35
CA SER A 395 -14.75 39.58 -4.02
C SER A 395 -15.28 38.38 -3.24
N HIS A 396 -15.05 38.32 -1.93
CA HIS A 396 -15.59 37.30 -1.03
C HIS A 396 -17.12 37.20 -1.16
N ILE A 397 -17.82 38.33 -1.03
CA ILE A 397 -19.28 38.35 -1.16
C ILE A 397 -19.75 37.94 -2.55
N ARG A 398 -19.03 38.31 -3.63
CA ARG A 398 -19.37 37.85 -4.99
C ARG A 398 -19.20 36.34 -5.14
N GLN A 399 -18.17 35.75 -4.54
CA GLN A 399 -17.94 34.30 -4.59
C GLN A 399 -18.98 33.54 -3.77
N VAL A 400 -19.32 34.03 -2.58
CA VAL A 400 -20.41 33.49 -1.76
C VAL A 400 -21.75 33.61 -2.50
N ALA A 401 -22.08 34.77 -3.08
CA ALA A 401 -23.30 34.96 -3.84
C ALA A 401 -23.39 33.99 -5.04
N LYS A 402 -22.29 33.83 -5.78
CA LYS A 402 -22.21 32.87 -6.89
C LYS A 402 -22.43 31.42 -6.42
N ALA A 403 -21.82 31.04 -5.29
CA ALA A 403 -22.04 29.72 -4.70
C ALA A 403 -23.50 29.55 -4.29
N LEU A 404 -24.09 30.54 -3.63
CA LEU A 404 -25.50 30.52 -3.26
C LEU A 404 -26.41 30.42 -4.48
N ASP A 405 -26.12 31.08 -5.59
CA ASP A 405 -26.99 31.01 -6.78
C ASP A 405 -26.94 29.63 -7.46
N GLN A 406 -25.75 29.03 -7.54
CA GLN A 406 -25.46 27.88 -8.41
C GLN A 406 -25.23 26.55 -7.66
N ALA A 407 -25.17 26.55 -6.32
CA ALA A 407 -24.94 25.33 -5.57
C ALA A 407 -26.14 24.38 -5.65
N GLU A 408 -25.81 23.11 -5.87
CA GLU A 408 -26.70 21.96 -5.98
C GLU A 408 -26.23 20.86 -4.99
N PRO A 409 -27.01 19.78 -4.80
CA PRO A 409 -26.62 18.68 -3.89
C PRO A 409 -25.28 18.00 -4.23
N THR A 410 -24.84 18.11 -5.48
CA THR A 410 -23.55 17.57 -5.98
C THR A 410 -22.45 18.64 -6.04
N SER A 411 -22.63 19.78 -5.37
CA SER A 411 -21.64 20.85 -5.25
C SER A 411 -20.78 20.71 -4.00
N LEU A 412 -19.51 21.10 -4.11
CA LEU A 412 -18.63 21.38 -2.98
C LEU A 412 -18.42 22.89 -2.84
N VAL A 413 -18.67 23.44 -1.66
CA VAL A 413 -18.47 24.86 -1.35
C VAL A 413 -17.42 24.97 -0.24
N LEU A 414 -16.35 25.71 -0.50
CA LEU A 414 -15.24 25.92 0.41
C LEU A 414 -15.08 27.42 0.67
N ILE A 415 -15.30 27.85 1.91
CA ILE A 415 -15.23 29.27 2.30
C ILE A 415 -14.23 29.45 3.44
N ASP A 416 -13.23 30.29 3.24
CA ASP A 416 -12.30 30.68 4.30
C ASP A 416 -12.76 31.98 4.96
N GLU A 417 -12.69 32.02 6.29
CA GLU A 417 -13.03 33.18 7.12
C GLU A 417 -14.40 33.81 6.84
N LEU A 418 -15.44 32.97 6.77
CA LEU A 418 -16.82 33.41 6.56
C LEU A 418 -17.24 34.44 7.63
N GLY A 419 -17.64 35.62 7.13
CA GLY A 419 -18.07 36.77 7.95
C GLY A 419 -16.95 37.69 8.41
N ALA A 420 -15.72 37.54 7.91
CA ALA A 420 -14.60 38.44 8.17
C ALA A 420 -14.72 39.77 7.40
N GLY A 421 -13.97 40.79 7.85
CA GLY A 421 -13.84 42.08 7.16
C GLY A 421 -15.00 43.06 7.36
N THR A 422 -15.99 42.76 8.21
CA THR A 422 -17.13 43.64 8.53
C THR A 422 -17.43 43.68 10.03
N ASP A 423 -18.49 44.40 10.44
CA ASP A 423 -19.00 44.37 11.81
C ASP A 423 -19.28 42.92 12.25
N PRO A 424 -18.75 42.46 13.40
CA PRO A 424 -18.90 41.06 13.82
C PRO A 424 -20.34 40.59 14.02
N VAL A 425 -21.27 41.49 14.34
CA VAL A 425 -22.69 41.15 14.52
C VAL A 425 -23.36 40.97 13.16
N GLU A 426 -23.15 41.92 12.24
CA GLU A 426 -23.66 41.82 10.87
C GLU A 426 -23.04 40.64 10.12
N GLY A 427 -21.73 40.46 10.23
CA GLY A 427 -20.97 39.37 9.64
C GLY A 427 -21.45 38.01 10.13
N ALA A 428 -21.75 37.86 11.43
CA ALA A 428 -22.33 36.64 11.98
C ALA A 428 -23.72 36.37 11.43
N ALA A 429 -24.61 37.37 11.40
CA ALA A 429 -25.99 37.20 10.91
C ALA A 429 -26.03 36.80 9.43
N LEU A 430 -25.18 37.43 8.60
CA LEU A 430 -25.01 37.06 7.20
C LEU A 430 -24.49 35.63 7.06
N SER A 431 -23.43 35.29 7.80
CA SER A 431 -22.82 33.97 7.75
C SER A 431 -23.79 32.85 8.15
N GLN A 432 -24.64 33.08 9.16
CA GLN A 432 -25.69 32.13 9.55
C GLN A 432 -26.63 31.89 8.37
N SER A 433 -27.15 32.96 7.77
CA SER A 433 -28.06 32.88 6.62
C SER A 433 -27.43 32.16 5.41
N VAL A 434 -26.15 32.40 5.15
CA VAL A 434 -25.39 31.70 4.09
C VAL A 434 -25.30 30.19 4.37
N LEU A 435 -24.91 29.80 5.58
CA LEU A 435 -24.78 28.38 5.94
C LEU A 435 -26.13 27.65 5.91
N GLU A 436 -27.21 28.32 6.34
CA GLU A 436 -28.59 27.79 6.24
C GLU A 436 -29.00 27.54 4.79
N GLU A 437 -28.72 28.49 3.91
CA GLU A 437 -29.10 28.35 2.51
C GLU A 437 -28.31 27.24 1.80
N LEU A 438 -27.01 27.11 2.11
CA LEU A 438 -26.18 26.01 1.60
C LEU A 438 -26.65 24.64 2.10
N GLU A 439 -27.01 24.53 3.38
CA GLU A 439 -27.63 23.33 3.95
C GLU A 439 -28.94 23.00 3.23
N ARG A 440 -29.83 24.00 3.06
CA ARG A 440 -31.14 23.85 2.40
C ARG A 440 -31.02 23.35 0.97
N ARG A 441 -29.99 23.81 0.24
CA ARG A 441 -29.67 23.34 -1.12
C ARG A 441 -29.06 21.94 -1.16
N GLY A 442 -28.68 21.41 -0.01
CA GLY A 442 -28.03 20.11 0.11
C GLY A 442 -26.58 20.11 -0.37
N ALA A 443 -25.94 21.26 -0.57
CA ALA A 443 -24.55 21.31 -0.98
C ALA A 443 -23.62 20.85 0.15
N LEU A 444 -22.53 20.16 -0.17
CA LEU A 444 -21.47 19.89 0.81
C LEU A 444 -20.65 21.16 1.00
N SER A 445 -20.58 21.64 2.24
CA SER A 445 -19.97 22.92 2.53
C SER A 445 -18.99 22.82 3.69
N VAL A 446 -17.77 23.31 3.48
CA VAL A 446 -16.79 23.49 4.55
C VAL A 446 -16.50 24.98 4.64
N ALA A 447 -16.73 25.56 5.80
CA ALA A 447 -16.47 26.96 6.08
C ALA A 447 -15.49 27.09 7.23
N THR A 448 -14.63 28.10 7.24
CA THR A 448 -13.84 28.47 8.41
C THR A 448 -14.36 29.78 9.00
N THR A 449 -14.24 29.97 10.32
CA THR A 449 -14.61 31.24 10.96
C THR A 449 -13.80 31.51 12.23
N HIS A 450 -13.76 32.77 12.62
CA HIS A 450 -13.31 33.23 13.94
C HIS A 450 -14.47 33.72 14.83
N LEU A 451 -15.69 33.83 14.29
CA LEU A 451 -16.87 34.36 14.99
C LEU A 451 -17.44 33.35 15.99
N GLY A 452 -17.52 33.74 17.26
CA GLY A 452 -18.02 32.87 18.34
C GLY A 452 -19.51 32.52 18.22
N SER A 453 -20.34 33.49 17.84
CA SER A 453 -21.79 33.34 17.64
C SER A 453 -22.15 32.26 16.61
N LEU A 454 -21.31 32.04 15.60
CA LEU A 454 -21.51 31.02 14.57
C LEU A 454 -21.37 29.59 15.12
N LYS A 455 -20.53 29.38 16.13
CA LYS A 455 -20.33 28.07 16.77
C LYS A 455 -21.60 27.59 17.47
N ASN A 456 -22.26 28.50 18.18
CA ASN A 456 -23.52 28.22 18.88
C ASN A 456 -24.64 27.90 17.90
N PHE A 457 -24.71 28.68 16.82
CA PHE A 457 -25.66 28.47 15.74
C PHE A 457 -25.53 27.07 15.11
N VAL A 458 -24.30 26.67 14.74
CA VAL A 458 -24.02 25.35 14.15
C VAL A 458 -24.27 24.21 15.15
N ALA A 459 -23.97 24.41 16.44
CA ALA A 459 -24.19 23.38 17.46
C ALA A 459 -25.67 23.04 17.68
N ALA A 460 -26.58 23.98 17.40
CA ALA A 460 -28.02 23.80 17.59
C ALA A 460 -28.73 23.10 16.42
N ARG A 461 -28.03 22.80 15.31
CA ARG A 461 -28.62 22.23 14.07
C ARG A 461 -28.06 20.85 13.78
N GLU A 462 -28.94 19.90 13.44
CA GLU A 462 -28.52 18.52 13.17
C GLU A 462 -27.71 18.36 11.87
N GLY A 463 -28.07 19.11 10.81
CA GLY A 463 -27.43 19.04 9.49
C GLY A 463 -26.10 19.80 9.38
N MET A 464 -25.63 20.40 10.49
CA MET A 464 -24.37 21.12 10.59
C MET A 464 -23.49 20.54 11.70
N ARG A 465 -22.17 20.70 11.57
CA ARG A 465 -21.22 20.23 12.59
C ARG A 465 -20.09 21.22 12.78
N ASN A 466 -19.74 21.49 14.03
CA ASN A 466 -18.53 22.23 14.37
C ASN A 466 -17.31 21.34 14.21
N ALA A 467 -16.17 21.93 13.88
CA ALA A 467 -14.87 21.32 14.00
C ALA A 467 -13.84 22.36 14.48
N SER A 468 -12.70 21.86 14.93
CA SER A 468 -11.58 22.70 15.34
C SER A 468 -10.24 22.07 15.00
N MET A 469 -9.21 22.90 14.92
CA MET A 469 -7.83 22.42 14.84
C MET A 469 -7.32 22.17 16.25
N ALA A 470 -6.75 21.00 16.51
CA ALA A 470 -6.23 20.62 17.82
C ALA A 470 -5.01 21.46 18.22
N PHE A 471 -4.88 21.73 19.52
CA PHE A 471 -3.75 22.45 20.12
C PHE A 471 -3.23 21.68 21.33
N ASP A 472 -1.92 21.72 21.54
CA ASP A 472 -1.36 21.26 22.81
C ASP A 472 -1.64 22.31 23.89
N PRO A 473 -2.41 22.00 24.95
CA PRO A 473 -2.73 22.97 25.99
C PRO A 473 -1.53 23.32 26.88
N ARG A 474 -0.46 22.52 26.90
CA ARG A 474 0.74 22.81 27.69
C ARG A 474 1.63 23.82 26.97
N THR A 475 1.87 23.61 25.68
CA THR A 475 2.76 24.46 24.88
C THR A 475 2.03 25.57 24.11
N GLY A 476 0.71 25.44 23.93
CA GLY A 476 -0.11 26.34 23.13
C GLY A 476 0.13 26.23 21.63
N ARG A 477 0.87 25.21 21.16
CA ARG A 477 1.23 25.02 19.76
C ARG A 477 0.12 24.28 18.98
N PRO A 478 -0.10 24.62 17.71
CA PRO A 478 -1.02 23.86 16.85
C PRO A 478 -0.50 22.44 16.63
N LEU A 479 -1.41 21.47 16.74
CA LEU A 479 -1.15 20.06 16.40
C LEU A 479 -1.61 19.71 14.99
N TYR A 480 -2.14 20.69 14.23
CA TYR A 480 -2.60 20.57 12.84
C TYR A 480 -3.58 19.40 12.55
N ARG A 481 -4.21 18.86 13.60
CA ARG A 481 -5.19 17.78 13.53
C ARG A 481 -6.60 18.35 13.56
N LEU A 482 -7.46 17.96 12.64
CA LEU A 482 -8.88 18.35 12.66
C LEU A 482 -9.65 17.48 13.65
N GLU A 483 -10.42 18.12 14.52
CA GLU A 483 -11.34 17.47 15.46
C GLU A 483 -12.78 17.82 15.09
N VAL A 484 -13.49 16.87 14.49
CA VAL A 484 -14.89 17.02 14.10
C VAL A 484 -15.81 16.82 15.30
N GLY A 485 -16.82 17.68 15.44
CA GLY A 485 -17.79 17.70 16.53
C GLY A 485 -17.45 18.67 17.66
N ILE A 486 -16.23 19.24 17.68
CA ILE A 486 -15.79 20.12 18.78
C ILE A 486 -15.59 21.56 18.27
N PRO A 487 -16.32 22.55 18.83
CA PRO A 487 -16.05 23.95 18.57
C PRO A 487 -14.74 24.39 19.25
N GLY A 488 -13.88 25.08 18.52
CA GLY A 488 -12.59 25.53 19.04
C GLY A 488 -12.72 26.76 19.91
N GLN A 489 -11.87 26.91 20.93
CA GLN A 489 -11.83 28.12 21.77
C GLN A 489 -11.05 29.28 21.11
N SER A 490 -11.47 30.52 21.37
CA SER A 490 -10.71 31.71 20.98
C SER A 490 -9.57 31.94 21.98
N ARG A 491 -8.38 31.41 21.68
CA ARG A 491 -7.18 31.50 22.55
C ARG A 491 -6.31 32.75 22.30
N ALA A 492 -6.90 33.82 21.78
CA ALA A 492 -6.17 35.04 21.41
C ALA A 492 -5.42 35.64 22.62
N LEU A 493 -6.05 35.67 23.80
CA LEU A 493 -5.46 36.19 25.03
C LEU A 493 -4.30 35.32 25.54
N ASP A 494 -4.38 34.00 25.40
CA ASP A 494 -3.30 33.09 25.80
C ASP A 494 -2.09 33.20 24.85
N THR A 495 -2.37 33.41 23.57
CA THR A 495 -1.33 33.68 22.58
C THR A 495 -0.67 35.03 22.84
N ALA A 496 -1.45 36.07 23.13
CA ALA A 496 -0.95 37.40 23.51
C ALA A 496 -0.03 37.35 24.75
N LEU A 497 -0.41 36.60 25.79
CA LEU A 497 0.42 36.37 26.98
C LEU A 497 1.77 35.72 26.62
N ARG A 498 1.75 34.69 25.76
CA ARG A 498 2.97 34.01 25.29
C ARG A 498 3.84 34.88 24.39
N MET A 499 3.25 35.79 23.64
CA MET A 499 3.96 36.78 22.82
C MET A 499 4.56 37.92 23.67
N GLY A 500 4.43 37.87 25.00
CA GLY A 500 5.09 38.79 25.93
C GLY A 500 4.21 39.90 26.46
N ILE A 501 2.89 39.90 26.20
CA ILE A 501 1.97 40.84 26.84
C ILE A 501 1.89 40.52 28.33
N ARG A 502 2.06 41.54 29.18
CA ARG A 502 2.07 41.37 30.63
C ARG A 502 0.76 40.75 31.15
N GLY A 503 0.89 39.86 32.13
CA GLY A 503 -0.26 39.16 32.74
C GLY A 503 -1.36 40.10 33.24
N ASP A 504 -1.00 41.23 33.85
CA ASP A 504 -2.00 42.19 34.36
C ASP A 504 -2.86 42.83 33.25
N VAL A 505 -2.34 42.94 32.03
CA VAL A 505 -3.11 43.41 30.86
C VAL A 505 -4.09 42.32 30.40
N ILE A 506 -3.64 41.07 30.39
CA ILE A 506 -4.44 39.90 30.01
C ILE A 506 -5.57 39.68 31.02
N ASP A 507 -5.30 39.83 32.32
CA ASP A 507 -6.29 39.68 33.38
C ASP A 507 -7.38 40.75 33.26
N ARG A 508 -7.01 42.00 32.96
CA ARG A 508 -7.97 43.06 32.64
C ARG A 508 -8.80 42.74 31.39
N ALA A 509 -8.17 42.23 30.33
CA ALA A 509 -8.87 41.84 29.11
C ALA A 509 -9.87 40.69 29.34
N ARG A 510 -9.49 39.68 30.14
CA ARG A 510 -10.40 38.59 30.55
C ARG A 510 -11.57 39.10 31.39
N ALA A 511 -11.33 40.09 32.24
CA ALA A 511 -12.37 40.73 33.04
C ALA A 511 -13.33 41.62 32.24
N SER A 512 -12.95 42.02 31.01
CA SER A 512 -13.81 42.80 30.10
C SER A 512 -14.75 41.94 29.24
N LEU A 513 -14.54 40.62 29.17
CA LEU A 513 -15.45 39.70 28.46
C LEU A 513 -16.81 39.65 29.17
N SER A 514 -17.90 39.42 28.44
CA SER A 514 -19.24 39.29 29.05
C SER A 514 -19.30 38.08 30.00
N LYS A 515 -20.29 38.07 30.91
CA LYS A 515 -20.47 36.97 31.86
C LYS A 515 -20.80 35.66 31.13
N GLU A 516 -21.64 35.71 30.10
CA GLU A 516 -21.96 34.55 29.27
C GLU A 516 -20.73 34.00 28.52
N GLU A 517 -19.88 34.86 27.95
CA GLU A 517 -18.65 34.41 27.28
C GLU A 517 -17.65 33.74 28.24
N ARG A 518 -17.57 34.22 29.48
CA ARG A 518 -16.73 33.62 30.52
C ARG A 518 -17.24 32.25 30.95
N ASP A 519 -18.55 32.12 31.21
CA ASP A 519 -19.15 30.86 31.64
C ASP A 519 -19.08 29.79 30.54
N VAL A 520 -19.33 30.17 29.28
CA VAL A 520 -19.19 29.26 28.12
C VAL A 520 -17.73 28.82 27.92
N SER A 521 -16.77 29.74 28.04
CA SER A 521 -15.34 29.41 27.94
C SER A 521 -14.90 28.43 29.03
N SER A 522 -15.40 28.61 30.26
CA SER A 522 -15.15 27.69 31.38
C SER A 522 -15.69 26.29 31.11
N LEU A 523 -16.94 26.19 30.68
CA LEU A 523 -17.59 24.91 30.36
C LEU A 523 -16.89 24.18 29.20
N LEU A 524 -16.50 24.91 28.14
CA LEU A 524 -15.73 24.35 27.04
C LEU A 524 -14.36 23.85 27.50
N SER A 525 -13.72 24.56 28.44
CA SER A 525 -12.42 24.17 29.01
C SER A 525 -12.53 22.89 29.84
N GLU A 526 -13.55 22.78 30.70
CA GLU A 526 -13.82 21.56 31.46
C GLU A 526 -14.14 20.37 30.54
N LEU A 527 -14.92 20.59 29.49
CA LEU A 527 -15.29 19.56 28.52
C LEU A 527 -14.09 19.09 27.68
N GLU A 528 -13.16 19.98 27.32
CA GLU A 528 -11.89 19.63 26.67
C GLU A 528 -11.02 18.73 27.58
N VAL A 529 -10.89 19.06 28.87
CA VAL A 529 -10.12 18.26 29.84
C VAL A 529 -10.75 16.88 29.99
N LEU A 530 -12.04 16.81 30.27
CA LEU A 530 -12.76 15.55 30.47
C LEU A 530 -12.66 14.64 29.23
N ARG A 531 -12.80 15.22 28.04
CA ARG A 531 -12.69 14.47 26.77
C ARG A 531 -11.27 13.96 26.55
N ARG A 532 -10.25 14.76 26.86
CA ARG A 532 -8.85 14.34 26.72
C ARG A 532 -8.55 13.14 27.61
N ASP A 533 -9.07 13.13 28.83
CA ASP A 533 -8.94 11.99 29.74
C ASP A 533 -9.56 10.75 29.10
N VAL A 534 -10.79 10.87 28.57
CA VAL A 534 -11.47 9.78 27.84
C VAL A 534 -10.68 9.31 26.60
N GLU A 535 -10.10 10.22 25.83
CA GLU A 535 -9.33 9.89 24.62
C GLU A 535 -8.05 9.13 24.97
N THR A 536 -7.34 9.56 26.02
CA THR A 536 -6.14 8.87 26.51
C THR A 536 -6.48 7.50 27.10
N GLU A 537 -7.61 7.37 27.79
CA GLU A 537 -8.12 6.09 28.28
C GLU A 537 -8.50 5.15 27.12
N LYS A 538 -9.12 5.66 26.05
CA LYS A 538 -9.38 4.87 24.83
C LYS A 538 -8.10 4.42 24.15
N GLU A 539 -7.09 5.28 24.07
CA GLU A 539 -5.81 4.95 23.42
C GLU A 539 -5.03 3.90 24.22
N THR A 540 -4.98 4.04 25.55
CA THR A 540 -4.41 3.00 26.44
C THR A 540 -5.15 1.67 26.31
N LEU A 541 -6.49 1.67 26.24
CA LEU A 541 -7.29 0.47 26.00
C LEU A 541 -7.01 -0.16 24.62
N ARG A 542 -6.87 0.65 23.57
CA ARG A 542 -6.52 0.17 22.21
C ARG A 542 -5.13 -0.46 22.18
N ASN A 543 -4.14 0.19 22.76
CA ASN A 543 -2.77 -0.33 22.87
C ASN A 543 -2.73 -1.62 23.71
N GLY A 544 -3.51 -1.67 24.81
CA GLY A 544 -3.70 -2.88 25.60
C GLY A 544 -4.28 -4.05 24.80
N ARG A 545 -5.35 -3.81 24.01
CA ARG A 545 -5.94 -4.83 23.12
C ARG A 545 -4.95 -5.32 22.07
N ARG A 546 -4.20 -4.42 21.43
CA ARG A 546 -3.19 -4.79 20.42
C ARG A 546 -2.12 -5.69 21.04
N ARG A 547 -1.59 -5.31 22.20
CA ARG A 547 -0.56 -6.10 22.90
C ARG A 547 -1.08 -7.45 23.37
N LEU A 548 -2.35 -7.51 23.79
CA LEU A 548 -3.01 -8.77 24.14
C LEU A 548 -3.10 -9.69 22.91
N SER A 549 -3.49 -9.15 21.75
CA SER A 549 -3.57 -9.89 20.49
C SER A 549 -2.20 -10.42 20.03
N GLU A 550 -1.14 -9.61 20.17
CA GLU A 550 0.23 -10.01 19.87
C GLU A 550 0.69 -11.15 20.80
N LEU A 551 0.41 -11.04 22.10
CA LEU A 551 0.70 -12.10 23.08
C LEU A 551 -0.04 -13.40 22.74
N VAL A 552 -1.33 -13.31 22.39
CA VAL A 552 -2.14 -14.48 22.03
C VAL A 552 -1.51 -15.20 20.83
N GLY A 553 -1.14 -14.49 19.77
CA GLY A 553 -0.46 -15.08 18.62
C GLY A 553 0.89 -15.74 19.00
N GLU A 554 1.67 -15.09 19.87
CA GLU A 554 2.94 -15.64 20.35
C GLU A 554 2.75 -16.94 21.16
N TYR A 555 1.71 -17.02 21.99
CA TYR A 555 1.37 -18.24 22.74
C TYR A 555 0.84 -19.35 21.83
N GLU A 556 0.02 -19.04 20.82
CA GLU A 556 -0.48 -20.01 19.85
C GLU A 556 0.68 -20.66 19.07
N GLU A 557 1.65 -19.87 18.61
CA GLU A 557 2.86 -20.41 17.98
C GLU A 557 3.68 -21.29 18.93
N ARG A 558 3.78 -20.89 20.20
CA ARG A 558 4.54 -21.63 21.21
C ARG A 558 3.89 -22.97 21.55
N ILE A 559 2.56 -23.01 21.63
CA ILE A 559 1.77 -24.24 21.78
C ILE A 559 1.96 -25.15 20.57
N SER A 560 1.85 -24.60 19.35
CA SER A 560 2.06 -25.36 18.11
C SER A 560 3.46 -25.98 18.03
N ARG A 561 4.50 -25.22 18.40
CA ARG A 561 5.88 -25.73 18.50
C ARG A 561 6.01 -26.84 19.54
N PHE A 562 5.38 -26.70 20.70
CA PHE A 562 5.42 -27.71 21.76
C PHE A 562 4.72 -29.01 21.34
N ASP A 563 3.59 -28.92 20.66
CA ASP A 563 2.87 -30.08 20.13
C ASP A 563 3.69 -30.81 19.06
N GLN A 564 4.36 -30.07 18.18
CA GLN A 564 5.26 -30.66 17.18
C GLN A 564 6.44 -31.39 17.86
N GLN A 565 7.08 -30.78 18.85
CA GLN A 565 8.16 -31.42 19.62
C GLN A 565 7.69 -32.70 20.32
N LYS A 566 6.48 -32.70 20.89
CA LYS A 566 5.87 -33.87 21.52
C LYS A 566 5.61 -35.00 20.52
N ARG A 567 5.14 -34.67 19.31
CA ARG A 567 4.96 -35.64 18.21
C ARG A 567 6.29 -36.26 17.79
N ASP A 568 7.32 -35.43 17.60
CA ASP A 568 8.65 -35.90 17.19
C ASP A 568 9.31 -36.77 18.28
N MET A 569 9.15 -36.41 19.55
CA MET A 569 9.63 -37.19 20.69
C MET A 569 8.95 -38.56 20.76
N ARG A 570 7.62 -38.62 20.60
CA ARG A 570 6.87 -39.88 20.52
C ARG A 570 7.31 -40.74 19.34
N ALA A 571 7.53 -40.13 18.17
CA ALA A 571 8.00 -40.84 16.97
C ALA A 571 9.43 -41.38 17.13
N ARG A 572 10.31 -40.69 17.87
CA ARG A 572 11.64 -41.18 18.23
C ARG A 572 11.56 -42.36 19.20
N ALA A 573 10.82 -42.22 20.29
CA ALA A 573 10.62 -43.30 21.27
C ALA A 573 10.03 -44.57 20.63
N ALA A 574 9.06 -44.42 19.72
CA ALA A 574 8.48 -45.55 18.99
C ALA A 574 9.49 -46.25 18.06
N ARG A 575 10.41 -45.51 17.44
CA ARG A 575 11.49 -46.08 16.61
C ARG A 575 12.52 -46.82 17.44
N GLU A 576 12.94 -46.25 18.56
CA GLU A 576 13.88 -46.89 19.50
C GLU A 576 13.28 -48.19 20.07
N ALA A 577 12.02 -48.15 20.51
CA ALA A 577 11.31 -49.34 20.98
C ALA A 577 11.23 -50.44 19.92
N ARG A 578 10.92 -50.09 18.65
CA ARG A 578 10.94 -51.04 17.53
C ARG A 578 12.33 -51.61 17.25
N GLY A 579 13.37 -50.79 17.38
CA GLY A 579 14.77 -51.24 17.24
C GLY A 579 15.15 -52.28 18.29
N LEU A 580 14.87 -51.99 19.56
CA LEU A 580 15.12 -52.90 20.68
C LEU A 580 14.33 -54.21 20.55
N LEU A 581 13.07 -54.15 20.11
CA LEU A 581 12.27 -55.34 19.83
C LEU A 581 12.86 -56.19 18.69
N ALA A 582 13.34 -55.57 17.61
CA ALA A 582 13.97 -56.28 16.51
C ALA A 582 15.28 -56.96 16.95
N GLU A 583 16.11 -56.29 17.76
CA GLU A 583 17.31 -56.87 18.35
C GLU A 583 16.98 -58.06 19.26
N ALA A 584 15.97 -57.92 20.11
CA ALA A 584 15.48 -59.01 20.95
C ALA A 584 14.98 -60.20 20.12
N MET A 585 14.25 -59.96 19.02
CA MET A 585 13.79 -61.02 18.11
C MET A 585 14.95 -61.77 17.43
N VAL A 586 16.03 -61.07 17.05
CA VAL A 586 17.24 -61.71 16.51
C VAL A 586 17.90 -62.59 17.55
N LEU A 587 18.02 -62.12 18.80
CA LEU A 587 18.58 -62.91 19.91
C LEU A 587 17.74 -64.14 20.25
N VAL A 588 16.41 -64.01 20.24
CA VAL A 588 15.51 -65.16 20.45
C VAL A 588 15.65 -66.17 19.31
N ARG A 589 15.79 -65.71 18.06
CA ARG A 589 15.96 -66.59 16.89
C ARG A 589 17.32 -67.30 16.92
N SER A 590 18.41 -66.62 17.25
CA SER A 590 19.73 -67.24 17.39
C SER A 590 19.76 -68.25 18.54
N ALA A 591 19.13 -67.94 19.68
CA ALA A 591 18.97 -68.88 20.79
C ALA A 591 18.14 -70.12 20.38
N LYS A 592 17.06 -69.95 19.59
CA LYS A 592 16.28 -71.06 19.02
C LYS A 592 17.11 -71.93 18.06
N GLU A 593 18.00 -71.34 17.25
CA GLU A 593 18.89 -72.07 16.34
C GLU A 593 19.99 -72.84 17.07
N GLU A 594 20.62 -72.24 18.08
CA GLU A 594 21.57 -72.93 18.96
C GLU A 594 20.91 -74.13 19.67
N LEU A 595 19.64 -74.00 20.08
CA LEU A 595 18.87 -75.10 20.67
C LEU A 595 18.58 -76.25 19.69
N LYS A 596 18.45 -75.99 18.39
CA LYS A 596 18.21 -77.04 17.37
C LYS A 596 19.43 -77.94 17.14
N GLY A 597 20.64 -77.46 17.46
CA GLY A 597 21.88 -78.22 17.31
C GLY A 597 22.20 -79.19 18.46
N ILE A 598 21.60 -79.01 19.65
CA ILE A 598 21.96 -79.76 20.86
C ILE A 598 21.08 -80.99 21.02
N LYS A 599 21.52 -82.12 20.45
CA LYS A 599 21.02 -83.46 20.80
C LYS A 599 21.80 -83.99 22.01
N LYS A 600 21.12 -84.09 23.16
CA LYS A 600 21.46 -84.81 24.43
C LYS A 600 21.76 -83.91 25.64
N LYS A 601 20.70 -83.54 26.39
CA LYS A 601 20.54 -83.71 27.86
C LYS A 601 19.19 -83.09 28.31
N PRO A 602 18.31 -83.82 29.03
CA PRO A 602 16.88 -83.47 29.14
C PRO A 602 16.49 -82.38 30.16
N ALA A 603 17.34 -82.00 31.12
CA ALA A 603 16.94 -81.09 32.20
C ALA A 603 16.97 -79.60 31.81
N ARG A 604 18.05 -79.09 31.19
CA ARG A 604 18.18 -77.67 30.79
C ARG A 604 17.30 -77.26 29.61
N LEU A 605 16.87 -78.23 28.79
CA LEU A 605 16.05 -78.00 27.59
C LEU A 605 14.59 -77.63 27.95
N SER A 606 14.10 -78.07 29.11
CA SER A 606 12.74 -77.77 29.58
C SER A 606 12.60 -76.33 30.09
N GLU A 607 13.62 -75.82 30.79
CA GLU A 607 13.64 -74.46 31.34
C GLU A 607 13.83 -73.40 30.25
N LEU A 608 14.70 -73.67 29.26
CA LEU A 608 14.88 -72.80 28.09
C LEU A 608 13.68 -72.79 27.14
N ARG A 609 12.97 -73.92 26.98
CA ARG A 609 11.70 -73.95 26.24
C ARG A 609 10.62 -73.13 26.93
N ARG A 610 10.55 -73.17 28.26
CA ARG A 610 9.59 -72.38 29.04
C ARG A 610 9.83 -70.87 28.89
N ILE A 611 11.10 -70.42 28.90
CA ILE A 611 11.44 -68.99 28.70
C ILE A 611 11.07 -68.54 27.27
N VAL A 612 11.28 -69.41 26.28
CA VAL A 612 10.91 -69.14 24.88
C VAL A 612 9.39 -69.15 24.68
N GLU A 613 8.66 -70.04 25.34
CA GLU A 613 7.19 -70.07 25.33
C GLU A 613 6.58 -68.89 26.11
N GLU A 614 7.17 -68.46 27.23
CA GLU A 614 6.78 -67.23 27.95
C GLU A 614 7.05 -65.97 27.11
N ALA A 615 8.11 -65.95 26.30
CA ALA A 615 8.40 -64.87 25.37
C ALA A 615 7.45 -64.87 24.16
N ASP A 616 7.17 -66.03 23.56
CA ASP A 616 6.19 -66.18 22.47
C ASP A 616 4.76 -65.86 22.96
N ALA A 617 4.40 -66.19 24.22
CA ALA A 617 3.10 -65.87 24.82
C ALA A 617 2.93 -64.36 25.09
N ARG A 618 3.99 -63.66 25.53
CA ARG A 618 3.97 -62.19 25.68
C ARG A 618 3.91 -61.46 24.34
N LEU A 619 4.49 -62.04 23.28
CA LEU A 619 4.40 -61.49 21.91
C LEU A 619 3.01 -61.73 21.29
N ALA A 620 2.35 -62.84 21.61
CA ALA A 620 0.97 -63.12 21.18
C ALA A 620 -0.09 -62.24 21.87
N GLU A 621 0.19 -61.70 23.07
CA GLU A 621 -0.65 -60.69 23.74
C GLU A 621 -0.61 -59.31 23.05
N GLU A 622 0.43 -59.00 22.26
CA GLU A 622 0.58 -57.70 21.57
C GLU A 622 0.14 -57.70 20.09
N GLU A 623 -0.14 -58.86 19.49
CA GLU A 623 -0.49 -58.97 18.05
C GLU A 623 -2.00 -58.79 17.75
N TYR A 624 -2.79 -58.28 18.69
CA TYR A 624 -4.22 -57.93 18.45
C TYR A 624 -4.45 -56.42 18.45
N LEU A 625 -3.91 -55.75 17.43
CA LEU A 625 -4.44 -54.47 16.94
C LEU A 625 -5.23 -54.78 15.67
N PRO A 626 -6.57 -54.69 15.67
CA PRO A 626 -7.33 -54.80 14.43
C PRO A 626 -6.86 -53.72 13.45
N GLN A 627 -6.11 -54.12 12.42
CA GLN A 627 -5.95 -53.31 11.21
C GLN A 627 -7.19 -53.53 10.35
N ASP A 628 -8.24 -52.79 10.65
CA ASP A 628 -9.29 -52.33 9.71
C ASP A 628 -10.34 -51.58 10.52
N PHE A 629 -10.35 -50.24 10.43
CA PHE A 629 -11.36 -49.41 11.06
C PHE A 629 -12.24 -48.76 10.00
N SER A 630 -13.29 -49.48 9.59
CA SER A 630 -14.42 -48.87 8.87
C SER A 630 -15.13 -47.92 9.84
N SER A 631 -15.15 -46.62 9.55
CA SER A 631 -16.02 -45.66 10.24
C SER A 631 -17.47 -46.15 10.18
N LEU A 632 -18.16 -46.16 11.31
CA LEU A 632 -19.60 -46.49 11.33
C LEU A 632 -20.38 -45.40 10.60
N GLU A 633 -21.41 -45.76 9.84
CA GLU A 633 -22.36 -44.80 9.27
C GLU A 633 -23.40 -44.38 10.33
N PRO A 634 -23.97 -43.16 10.29
CA PRO A 634 -24.92 -42.68 11.30
C PRO A 634 -26.13 -43.60 11.53
N SER A 635 -26.57 -44.33 10.51
CA SER A 635 -27.68 -45.28 10.59
C SER A 635 -27.36 -46.56 11.40
N GLN A 636 -26.09 -46.81 11.71
CA GLN A 636 -25.61 -48.00 12.41
C GLN A 636 -25.38 -47.76 13.91
N VAL A 637 -25.43 -46.51 14.37
CA VAL A 637 -25.13 -46.13 15.75
C VAL A 637 -26.44 -46.00 16.54
N ARG A 638 -26.64 -46.88 17.53
CA ARG A 638 -27.84 -46.86 18.40
C ARG A 638 -27.47 -46.65 19.87
N PRO A 639 -28.32 -45.97 20.66
CA PRO A 639 -28.17 -45.89 22.11
C PRO A 639 -28.02 -47.28 22.74
N GLY A 640 -27.10 -47.41 23.69
CA GLY A 640 -26.76 -48.67 24.36
C GLY A 640 -25.70 -49.53 23.66
N MET A 641 -25.28 -49.17 22.44
CA MET A 641 -24.23 -49.91 21.72
C MET A 641 -22.84 -49.58 22.29
N THR A 642 -22.02 -50.61 22.50
CA THR A 642 -20.60 -50.42 22.83
C THR A 642 -19.81 -50.19 21.54
N VAL A 643 -19.23 -49.01 21.43
CA VAL A 643 -18.42 -48.58 20.27
C VAL A 643 -17.02 -48.21 20.74
N TRP A 644 -16.05 -48.33 19.85
CA TRP A 644 -14.71 -47.79 20.12
C TRP A 644 -14.70 -46.30 19.81
N ALA A 645 -14.52 -45.46 20.82
CA ALA A 645 -14.44 -44.01 20.65
C ALA A 645 -12.97 -43.59 20.51
N HIS A 646 -12.60 -43.11 19.31
CA HIS A 646 -11.20 -42.79 19.00
C HIS A 646 -10.65 -41.60 19.80
N ASP A 647 -11.47 -40.61 20.13
CA ASP A 647 -11.03 -39.41 20.88
C ASP A 647 -10.56 -39.75 22.31
N ILE A 648 -11.07 -40.83 22.90
CA ILE A 648 -10.67 -41.34 24.22
C ILE A 648 -9.92 -42.69 24.14
N ASN A 649 -9.66 -43.15 22.91
CA ASN A 649 -9.02 -44.41 22.56
C ASN A 649 -9.49 -45.59 23.44
N SER A 650 -10.81 -45.75 23.59
CA SER A 650 -11.38 -46.81 24.42
C SER A 650 -12.82 -47.17 24.05
N ALA A 651 -13.27 -48.36 24.48
CA ALA A 651 -14.65 -48.79 24.34
C ALA A 651 -15.55 -47.94 25.25
N ALA A 652 -16.59 -47.35 24.66
CA ALA A 652 -17.56 -46.50 25.31
C ALA A 652 -18.97 -46.84 24.82
N THR A 653 -19.96 -46.64 25.68
CA THR A 653 -21.36 -46.93 25.36
C THR A 653 -22.02 -45.68 24.79
N VAL A 654 -22.69 -45.82 23.66
CA VAL A 654 -23.47 -44.73 23.06
C VAL A 654 -24.65 -44.40 23.96
N ILE A 655 -24.75 -43.16 24.41
CA ILE A 655 -25.86 -42.71 25.29
C ILE A 655 -27.05 -42.26 24.45
N ALA A 656 -26.78 -41.59 23.32
CA ALA A 656 -27.79 -40.99 22.46
C ALA A 656 -27.43 -41.22 20.98
N ALA A 657 -28.46 -41.37 20.13
CA ALA A 657 -28.29 -41.53 18.69
C ALA A 657 -27.66 -40.26 18.06
N PRO A 658 -27.04 -40.37 16.87
CA PRO A 658 -26.46 -39.21 16.21
C PRO A 658 -27.49 -38.13 15.91
N ASP A 659 -27.12 -36.86 16.13
CA ASP A 659 -27.90 -35.71 15.66
C ASP A 659 -27.79 -35.52 14.13
N SER A 660 -28.52 -34.55 13.57
CA SER A 660 -28.53 -34.24 12.13
C SER A 660 -27.16 -33.81 11.56
N GLU A 661 -26.20 -33.48 12.43
CA GLU A 661 -24.83 -33.11 12.08
C GLU A 661 -23.83 -34.24 12.40
N GLY A 662 -24.30 -35.41 12.81
CA GLY A 662 -23.48 -36.60 13.05
C GLY A 662 -22.76 -36.62 14.41
N ARG A 663 -23.17 -35.80 15.39
CA ARG A 663 -22.58 -35.83 16.75
C ARG A 663 -23.29 -36.85 17.64
N VAL A 664 -22.51 -37.58 18.42
CA VAL A 664 -22.94 -38.67 19.30
C VAL A 664 -22.30 -38.51 20.67
N LYS A 665 -23.10 -38.74 21.72
CA LYS A 665 -22.60 -38.77 23.11
C LYS A 665 -22.24 -40.19 23.50
N VAL A 666 -21.02 -40.39 23.98
CA VAL A 666 -20.54 -41.68 24.46
C VAL A 666 -20.14 -41.58 25.94
N GLU A 667 -20.42 -42.63 26.71
CA GLU A 667 -20.09 -42.72 28.13
C GLU A 667 -19.10 -43.85 28.39
N ARG A 668 -18.13 -43.60 29.27
CA ARG A 668 -17.31 -44.65 29.84
C ARG A 668 -17.12 -44.38 31.33
N ARG A 669 -17.55 -45.32 32.18
CA ARG A 669 -17.38 -45.27 33.65
C ARG A 669 -17.78 -43.90 34.26
N GLY A 670 -18.91 -43.35 33.81
CA GLY A 670 -19.48 -42.10 34.33
C GLY A 670 -18.97 -40.80 33.67
N VAL A 671 -17.99 -40.87 32.77
CA VAL A 671 -17.52 -39.71 32.00
C VAL A 671 -18.20 -39.67 30.64
N ARG A 672 -18.87 -38.55 30.32
CA ARG A 672 -19.60 -38.33 29.07
C ARG A 672 -18.80 -37.44 28.14
N VAL A 673 -18.66 -37.88 26.89
CA VAL A 673 -17.90 -37.16 25.85
C VAL A 673 -18.76 -37.02 24.60
N ASP A 674 -18.81 -35.82 24.04
CA ASP A 674 -19.46 -35.53 22.76
C ASP A 674 -18.42 -35.74 21.64
N THR A 675 -18.69 -36.68 20.72
CA THR A 675 -17.82 -37.01 19.58
C THR A 675 -18.63 -37.11 18.29
N HIS A 676 -17.98 -37.31 17.15
CA HIS A 676 -18.66 -37.43 15.84
C HIS A 676 -18.66 -38.90 15.38
N VAL A 677 -19.74 -39.34 14.71
CA VAL A 677 -19.93 -40.73 14.25
C VAL A 677 -18.75 -41.27 13.44
N SER A 678 -18.15 -40.44 12.59
CA SER A 678 -16.98 -40.83 11.78
C SER A 678 -15.74 -41.20 12.61
N ARG A 679 -15.72 -40.86 13.91
CA ARG A 679 -14.67 -41.21 14.87
C ARG A 679 -15.09 -42.34 15.82
N LEU A 680 -16.14 -43.09 15.46
CA LEU A 680 -16.57 -44.30 16.16
C LEU A 680 -16.28 -45.54 15.30
N GLY A 681 -15.67 -46.54 15.93
CA GLY A 681 -15.40 -47.86 15.34
C GLY A 681 -16.18 -48.98 16.04
N LYS A 682 -16.24 -50.17 15.42
CA LYS A 682 -16.82 -51.36 16.06
C LYS A 682 -15.91 -51.83 17.20
N ALA A 683 -16.50 -52.09 18.38
CA ALA A 683 -15.76 -52.67 19.50
C ALA A 683 -15.54 -54.19 19.27
N PRO A 684 -14.39 -54.77 19.67
CA PRO A 684 -14.15 -56.20 19.56
C PRO A 684 -15.02 -57.00 20.54
N GLU A 685 -15.66 -58.08 20.07
CA GLU A 685 -16.42 -59.01 20.92
C GLU A 685 -15.46 -59.86 21.77
N ARG A 686 -15.59 -59.78 23.10
CA ARG A 686 -15.08 -60.79 24.04
C ARG A 686 -16.16 -61.13 25.07
N ASP A 687 -16.49 -62.41 25.15
CA ASP A 687 -17.14 -63.06 26.28
C ASP A 687 -16.19 -63.05 27.49
N GLU A 688 -16.64 -62.56 28.64
CA GLU A 688 -15.95 -62.73 29.91
C GLU A 688 -16.93 -62.95 31.08
N PRO A 689 -16.49 -63.62 32.16
CA PRO A 689 -17.24 -64.68 32.80
C PRO A 689 -18.03 -64.22 34.03
N THR A 690 -19.10 -64.96 34.30
CA THR A 690 -19.90 -64.89 35.54
C THR A 690 -19.04 -65.09 36.79
N ARG A 691 -18.97 -64.07 37.64
CA ARG A 691 -18.78 -64.24 39.08
C ARG A 691 -19.92 -63.55 39.82
N HIS A 692 -20.77 -64.38 40.42
CA HIS A 692 -21.81 -63.96 41.33
C HIS A 692 -21.20 -63.26 42.55
N ALA A 693 -21.67 -62.06 42.85
CA ALA A 693 -21.62 -61.51 44.19
C ALA A 693 -22.98 -60.89 44.51
N THR A 694 -23.51 -61.40 45.62
CA THR A 694 -24.84 -61.24 46.20
C THR A 694 -25.25 -59.78 46.39
N VAL A 695 -26.53 -59.52 46.12
CA VAL A 695 -27.25 -58.29 46.45
C VAL A 695 -27.17 -58.02 47.95
N VAL A 696 -26.63 -56.87 48.33
CA VAL A 696 -27.08 -56.13 49.50
C VAL A 696 -27.50 -54.75 49.01
N ARG A 697 -28.81 -54.51 49.02
CA ARG A 697 -29.37 -53.17 48.91
C ARG A 697 -28.98 -52.37 50.15
N SER A 698 -28.47 -51.16 49.98
CA SER A 698 -28.73 -50.07 50.91
C SER A 698 -29.34 -48.92 50.12
N GLU A 699 -30.60 -48.63 50.42
CA GLU A 699 -31.26 -47.38 50.06
C GLU A 699 -30.56 -46.21 50.76
N GLY A 700 -30.48 -45.08 50.08
CA GLY A 700 -29.91 -43.84 50.62
C GLY A 700 -29.51 -42.87 49.52
N ASP A 701 -30.51 -42.31 48.85
CA ASP A 701 -30.40 -41.08 48.06
C ASP A 701 -30.05 -39.93 49.03
N ASP A 702 -29.04 -39.12 48.73
CA ASP A 702 -28.88 -37.82 49.39
C ASP A 702 -28.02 -36.90 48.50
N GLY A 703 -28.69 -35.96 47.82
CA GLY A 703 -28.12 -34.97 46.90
C GLY A 703 -27.27 -33.89 47.59
N PHE A 704 -26.34 -34.27 48.47
CA PHE A 704 -25.42 -33.36 49.13
C PHE A 704 -24.24 -33.05 48.21
N SER A 705 -24.17 -31.81 47.72
CA SER A 705 -23.08 -31.33 46.85
C SER A 705 -21.79 -31.15 47.66
N SER A 706 -20.63 -31.43 47.05
CA SER A 706 -19.30 -31.12 47.63
C SER A 706 -18.91 -29.64 47.49
N SER A 707 -19.79 -28.82 46.92
CA SER A 707 -19.65 -27.38 46.83
C SER A 707 -20.91 -26.62 47.26
N LEU A 708 -20.69 -25.47 47.90
CA LEU A 708 -21.71 -24.49 48.29
C LEU A 708 -21.55 -23.22 47.45
N ASP A 709 -22.62 -22.77 46.80
CA ASP A 709 -22.64 -21.52 46.02
C ASP A 709 -23.47 -20.45 46.75
N ILE A 710 -22.83 -19.37 47.16
CA ILE A 710 -23.44 -18.25 47.89
C ILE A 710 -23.37 -16.93 47.10
N ARG A 711 -23.09 -16.99 45.79
CA ARG A 711 -23.03 -15.81 44.93
C ARG A 711 -24.37 -15.07 44.88
N GLY A 712 -24.34 -13.76 45.09
CA GLY A 712 -25.53 -12.90 45.01
C GLY A 712 -26.36 -12.84 46.30
N SER A 713 -25.98 -13.60 47.34
CA SER A 713 -26.63 -13.56 48.66
C SER A 713 -26.19 -12.34 49.46
N MET A 714 -27.07 -11.86 50.35
CA MET A 714 -26.69 -10.91 51.40
C MET A 714 -25.73 -11.61 52.38
N VAL A 715 -24.89 -10.82 53.07
CA VAL A 715 -23.81 -11.37 53.92
C VAL A 715 -24.35 -12.26 55.05
N GLU A 716 -25.46 -11.87 55.68
CA GLU A 716 -26.05 -12.61 56.81
C GLU A 716 -26.61 -13.98 56.36
N ASP A 717 -27.37 -14.02 55.26
CA ASP A 717 -27.92 -15.26 54.68
C ASP A 717 -26.82 -16.23 54.21
N ALA A 718 -25.71 -15.68 53.69
CA ALA A 718 -24.58 -16.45 53.21
C ALA A 718 -23.82 -17.14 54.37
N LEU A 719 -23.71 -16.50 55.54
CA LEU A 719 -23.07 -17.06 56.72
C LEU A 719 -23.92 -18.16 57.36
N GLU A 720 -25.24 -17.95 57.46
CA GLU A 720 -26.16 -18.99 57.99
C GLU A 720 -26.17 -20.24 57.10
N SER A 721 -26.12 -20.04 55.77
CA SER A 721 -26.04 -21.14 54.80
C SER A 721 -24.69 -21.86 54.85
N LEU A 722 -23.61 -21.13 55.14
CA LEU A 722 -22.27 -21.68 55.28
C LEU A 722 -22.16 -22.60 56.50
N GLU A 723 -22.63 -22.16 57.67
CA GLU A 723 -22.58 -22.97 58.90
C GLU A 723 -23.35 -24.29 58.75
N LYS A 724 -24.61 -24.23 58.28
CA LYS A 724 -25.44 -25.42 58.05
C LYS A 724 -24.80 -26.40 57.06
N TYR A 725 -24.10 -25.88 56.06
CA TYR A 725 -23.42 -26.70 55.07
C TYR A 725 -22.15 -27.36 55.64
N LEU A 726 -21.34 -26.65 56.42
CA LEU A 726 -20.15 -27.22 57.06
C LEU A 726 -20.52 -28.31 58.07
N ASP A 727 -21.57 -28.11 58.88
CA ASP A 727 -22.10 -29.14 59.78
C ASP A 727 -22.55 -30.39 58.99
N GLY A 728 -23.27 -30.18 57.89
CA GLY A 728 -23.75 -31.26 57.01
C GLY A 728 -22.63 -32.03 56.31
N ALA A 729 -21.52 -31.36 55.99
CA ALA A 729 -20.33 -31.95 55.39
C ALA A 729 -19.51 -32.75 56.41
N LEU A 730 -19.40 -32.25 57.65
CA LEU A 730 -18.70 -32.93 58.74
C LEU A 730 -19.38 -34.24 59.13
N LEU A 731 -20.72 -34.22 59.27
CA LEU A 731 -21.53 -35.41 59.57
C LEU A 731 -21.42 -36.51 58.51
N ARG A 732 -21.08 -36.13 57.27
CA ARG A 732 -20.90 -37.05 56.14
C ARG A 732 -19.43 -37.44 55.90
N GLY A 733 -18.52 -36.97 56.74
CA GLY A 733 -17.09 -37.31 56.69
C GLY A 733 -16.34 -36.72 55.48
N LEU A 734 -16.81 -35.59 54.93
CA LEU A 734 -16.10 -34.92 53.84
C LEU A 734 -14.87 -34.20 54.39
N SER A 735 -13.69 -34.56 53.88
CA SER A 735 -12.44 -33.93 54.27
C SER A 735 -12.16 -32.59 53.57
N HIS A 736 -12.81 -32.35 52.41
CA HIS A 736 -12.62 -31.16 51.61
C HIS A 736 -13.95 -30.66 51.04
N VAL A 737 -14.20 -29.36 51.15
CA VAL A 737 -15.38 -28.70 50.59
C VAL A 737 -15.02 -27.40 49.90
N THR A 738 -15.84 -26.99 48.92
CA THR A 738 -15.59 -25.80 48.10
C THR A 738 -16.69 -24.76 48.27
N ILE A 739 -16.33 -23.51 48.60
CA ILE A 739 -17.29 -22.41 48.79
C ILE A 739 -17.10 -21.38 47.68
N ILE A 740 -18.15 -21.12 46.92
CA ILE A 740 -18.17 -20.22 45.77
C ILE A 740 -18.84 -18.90 46.19
N HIS A 741 -18.05 -17.84 46.37
CA HIS A 741 -18.52 -16.51 46.78
C HIS A 741 -18.38 -15.44 45.68
N GLY A 742 -17.73 -15.76 44.57
CA GLY A 742 -17.55 -14.87 43.41
C GLY A 742 -16.43 -13.84 43.57
N LYS A 743 -16.10 -13.17 42.45
CA LYS A 743 -14.93 -12.25 42.31
C LYS A 743 -15.25 -10.76 42.48
N GLY A 744 -16.40 -10.40 43.09
CA GLY A 744 -16.89 -9.01 43.21
C GLY A 744 -15.99 -8.10 44.06
N LYS A 745 -16.56 -7.11 44.77
CA LYS A 745 -15.78 -6.19 45.65
C LYS A 745 -15.06 -6.86 46.84
N GLY A 746 -15.05 -8.19 46.93
CA GLY A 746 -14.32 -8.96 47.95
C GLY A 746 -15.00 -9.07 49.32
N ILE A 747 -16.17 -8.45 49.51
CA ILE A 747 -16.88 -8.38 50.80
C ILE A 747 -17.29 -9.78 51.30
N LEU A 748 -17.96 -10.58 50.45
CA LEU A 748 -18.36 -11.94 50.81
C LEU A 748 -17.15 -12.86 51.05
N ARG A 749 -16.07 -12.71 50.26
CA ARG A 749 -14.82 -13.46 50.48
C ARG A 749 -14.27 -13.21 51.86
N GLN A 750 -14.14 -11.94 52.23
CA GLN A 750 -13.56 -11.55 53.51
C GLN A 750 -14.42 -12.07 54.68
N LYS A 751 -15.75 -11.95 54.58
CA LYS A 751 -16.67 -12.42 55.62
C LYS A 751 -16.72 -13.94 55.75
N VAL A 752 -16.61 -14.68 54.64
CA VAL A 752 -16.50 -16.14 54.65
C VAL A 752 -15.18 -16.58 55.29
N GLN A 753 -14.07 -15.91 54.99
CA GLN A 753 -12.77 -16.24 55.60
C GLN A 753 -12.77 -15.95 57.11
N GLU A 754 -13.33 -14.80 57.53
CA GLU A 754 -13.51 -14.47 58.96
C GLU A 754 -14.37 -15.53 59.67
N ALA A 755 -15.46 -16.01 59.06
CA ALA A 755 -16.30 -17.06 59.64
C ALA A 755 -15.62 -18.44 59.70
N LEU A 756 -14.75 -18.75 58.73
CA LEU A 756 -13.97 -19.99 58.72
C LEU A 756 -12.85 -19.99 59.77
N ASP A 757 -12.29 -18.82 60.10
CA ASP A 757 -11.29 -18.68 61.17
C ASP A 757 -11.89 -19.03 62.56
N ASP A 758 -13.17 -18.69 62.78
CA ASP A 758 -13.87 -18.93 64.05
C ASP A 758 -14.54 -20.33 64.13
N TYR A 759 -14.56 -21.11 63.05
CA TYR A 759 -15.26 -22.40 63.00
C TYR A 759 -14.38 -23.56 63.52
N PRO A 760 -14.74 -24.26 64.62
CA PRO A 760 -13.83 -25.15 65.36
C PRO A 760 -13.28 -26.35 64.60
N PHE A 761 -13.96 -26.77 63.51
CA PHE A 761 -13.62 -27.99 62.77
C PHE A 761 -12.97 -27.72 61.41
N VAL A 762 -12.59 -26.48 61.11
CA VAL A 762 -11.77 -26.15 59.94
C VAL A 762 -10.29 -26.35 60.27
N LYS A 763 -9.60 -27.16 59.47
CA LYS A 763 -8.16 -27.43 59.65
C LYS A 763 -7.31 -26.40 58.90
N SER A 764 -7.69 -26.09 57.68
CA SER A 764 -7.06 -25.08 56.84
C SER A 764 -8.00 -24.63 55.73
N TYR A 765 -7.80 -23.44 55.18
CA TYR A 765 -8.46 -23.04 53.94
C TYR A 765 -7.50 -22.26 53.04
N ARG A 766 -7.75 -22.34 51.74
CA ARG A 766 -7.01 -21.59 50.72
C ARG A 766 -7.93 -21.08 49.63
N LEU A 767 -7.49 -20.08 48.89
CA LEU A 767 -8.17 -19.71 47.65
C LEU A 767 -8.01 -20.81 46.60
N GLY A 768 -9.02 -20.95 45.74
CA GLY A 768 -9.01 -21.91 44.64
C GLY A 768 -7.91 -21.59 43.63
N GLU A 769 -7.34 -22.63 43.03
CA GLU A 769 -6.42 -22.50 41.90
C GLU A 769 -7.14 -22.04 40.62
N LEU A 770 -6.40 -21.71 39.55
CA LEU A 770 -7.00 -21.26 38.28
C LEU A 770 -8.02 -22.27 37.70
N SER A 771 -7.79 -23.57 37.90
CA SER A 771 -8.67 -24.67 37.51
C SER A 771 -9.91 -24.83 38.42
N GLU A 772 -9.89 -24.27 39.62
CA GLU A 772 -10.91 -24.41 40.67
C GLU A 772 -11.80 -23.16 40.82
N GLY A 773 -11.60 -22.14 39.99
CA GLY A 773 -12.37 -20.87 40.01
C GLY A 773 -11.60 -19.65 40.52
N GLY A 774 -10.33 -19.83 40.91
CA GLY A 774 -9.42 -18.75 41.31
C GLY A 774 -9.88 -18.00 42.58
N VAL A 775 -9.60 -16.70 42.63
CA VAL A 775 -9.92 -15.81 43.77
C VAL A 775 -11.41 -15.66 44.13
N GLY A 776 -12.32 -16.27 43.35
CA GLY A 776 -13.76 -16.27 43.62
C GLY A 776 -14.26 -17.51 44.38
N VAL A 777 -13.35 -18.40 44.74
CA VAL A 777 -13.62 -19.68 45.39
C VAL A 777 -12.66 -19.87 46.55
N THR A 778 -13.16 -20.39 47.67
CA THR A 778 -12.36 -20.79 48.84
C THR A 778 -12.53 -22.29 49.05
N VAL A 779 -11.42 -23.04 49.09
CA VAL A 779 -11.38 -24.48 49.35
C VAL A 779 -11.02 -24.68 50.81
N VAL A 780 -11.83 -25.45 51.52
CA VAL A 780 -11.72 -25.66 52.97
C VAL A 780 -11.44 -27.13 53.25
N GLU A 781 -10.41 -27.39 54.05
CA GLU A 781 -10.07 -28.69 54.60
C GLU A 781 -10.69 -28.80 56.00
N LEU A 782 -11.55 -29.79 56.21
CA LEU A 782 -12.21 -30.06 57.48
C LEU A 782 -11.43 -31.08 58.30
N SER A 783 -11.46 -30.92 59.62
CA SER A 783 -10.91 -31.86 60.58
C SER A 783 -11.92 -32.99 60.78
N THR A 784 -11.83 -34.04 59.95
CA THR A 784 -12.61 -35.27 60.12
C THR A 784 -12.18 -36.08 61.34
#